data_AF-A0A6A5HCN0-F1
#
_entry.id   AF-A0A6A5HCN0-F1
#
_cell.length_a   1.000
_cell.length_b   1.000
_cell.length_c   1.000
_cell.angle_alpha   90.00
_cell.angle_beta   90.00
_cell.angle_gamma   90.00
#
_symmetry.space_group_name_H-M   'P 1'
#
loop_
_entity.id
_entity.type
_entity.pdbx_description
1 polymer ?
#
loop_
_entity_poly.entity_id
_entity_poly.type
_entity_poly.pdbx_seq_one_letter_code
_entity_poly.pdbx_strand_id
1 'polypeptide(L)'
;MRLFFVLIIVLNLKPTLADHETFQLKKSHVEITGIYQRAIEYLLKSQMLRGEVLTIDAAKSVWNPDFDHQIFEKYKNVELVNRKEELTDFFNLLDETRKVRIRNETMEEFKKTMNRLKEVVELNSQIDFSFKGKMDEFFGKCKTLEEENLTKKSWQKLNIYYFYEALEVLLEGLQRLENIRNITERERVRKKNMSRIVTNTFNLYKGQIQDYRDLYLSSLSFNPIEWLSNIISLLSSKTQDMKKLGEVIGPLDALNSDVIILKKWHSNKPLSQSMQNIKEMEEDFNMIEKFKKYKNNGLPSPLFDRISSFSSHLNTVKWKFTHFSNQWKPFEKSISHLLDLYNKTVNLPTSISKCLQNDGISVDFSKQKGELERLNETLEKYKSAKNQHDMAISTTIKFFQFDYLYLLISESKLNELMKRIVPEGDLCLHTHLLREAGFLKSFCKLNPRKHTDDIIEELKKFKTFLNCFKDDSFSVINELLDACEKIDKWKAKIFLVGISDSVIMFQDAYQMMEEIENWKPEPNSVIEKFPLNKEDLERISDGIKAKGLALKIANFWRNDWEERDELDFKPIWFAWENFEKVVSKLVESLLREDTKNIDEKVEAHFTNENIILIDSIKQFVKTDYEGNQWKEILNFFDDLEKLKNEFPDFSSKLEKMNEEISKFTEWEKIKNAEDNDQKKPFVDCSQSHLNCNNQVTLPAAGPDAPVKKFEL
;
A
#
# COMPACT_ATOMS: atom_id res chain seq x y z
N MET A 1 72.81 42.92 19.81
CA MET A 1 71.54 42.15 19.83
C MET A 1 70.99 41.80 18.43
N ARG A 2 71.10 42.64 17.39
CA ARG A 2 70.59 42.30 16.04
C ARG A 2 71.39 41.23 15.28
N LEU A 3 72.69 41.04 15.53
CA LEU A 3 73.48 39.96 14.91
C LEU A 3 73.20 38.56 15.51
N PHE A 4 72.74 38.48 16.76
CA PHE A 4 72.46 37.20 17.43
C PHE A 4 71.12 36.59 16.97
N PHE A 5 70.10 37.44 16.69
CA PHE A 5 68.82 37.00 16.13
C PHE A 5 68.94 36.57 14.66
N VAL A 6 69.81 37.21 13.87
CA VAL A 6 70.06 36.78 12.48
C VAL A 6 70.83 35.45 12.44
N LEU A 7 71.77 35.21 13.37
CA LEU A 7 72.44 33.90 13.46
C LEU A 7 71.49 32.78 13.90
N ILE A 8 70.53 33.04 14.80
CA ILE A 8 69.53 32.04 15.23
C ILE A 8 68.51 31.74 14.10
N ILE A 9 68.16 32.72 13.27
CA ILE A 9 67.28 32.48 12.11
C ILE A 9 68.03 31.76 10.98
N VAL A 10 69.33 32.06 10.77
CA VAL A 10 70.16 31.40 9.75
C VAL A 10 70.65 30.01 10.19
N LEU A 11 70.82 29.75 11.49
CA LEU A 11 71.16 28.42 12.03
C LEU A 11 69.95 27.49 12.17
N ASN A 12 68.72 28.02 12.27
CA ASN A 12 67.47 27.23 12.25
C ASN A 12 66.87 27.05 10.83
N LEU A 13 67.51 27.60 9.80
CA LEU A 13 67.19 27.37 8.38
C LEU A 13 68.25 26.49 7.71
N LYS A 14 68.72 25.44 8.40
CA LYS A 14 69.11 24.23 7.68
C LYS A 14 67.85 23.38 7.56
N PRO A 15 67.21 23.30 6.39
CA PRO A 15 66.59 22.02 6.08
C PRO A 15 67.73 21.01 6.19
N THR A 16 67.62 20.06 7.10
CA THR A 16 68.31 18.78 6.91
C THR A 16 68.07 18.40 5.45
N LEU A 17 69.10 18.00 4.70
CA LEU A 17 68.93 17.64 3.28
C LEU A 17 67.73 16.69 3.06
N ALA A 18 67.40 15.91 4.10
CA ALA A 18 66.24 15.03 4.19
C ALA A 18 64.86 15.70 4.06
N ASP A 19 64.62 16.89 4.64
CA ASP A 19 63.33 17.62 4.53
C ASP A 19 63.15 18.24 3.14
N HIS A 20 64.26 18.61 2.51
CA HIS A 20 64.26 19.19 1.17
C HIS A 20 63.86 18.15 0.11
N GLU A 21 64.37 16.91 0.19
CA GLU A 21 64.05 15.84 -0.77
C GLU A 21 62.57 15.46 -0.76
N THR A 22 61.99 15.24 0.43
CA THR A 22 60.58 14.87 0.57
C THR A 22 59.64 16.00 0.12
N PHE A 23 60.03 17.25 0.36
CA PHE A 23 59.32 18.42 -0.15
C PHE A 23 59.37 18.51 -1.69
N GLN A 24 60.53 18.26 -2.31
CA GLN A 24 60.67 18.24 -3.78
C GLN A 24 59.84 17.12 -4.41
N LEU A 25 59.84 15.92 -3.79
CA LEU A 25 59.01 14.80 -4.25
C LEU A 25 57.51 15.13 -4.20
N LYS A 26 57.05 15.75 -3.10
CA LYS A 26 55.66 16.20 -2.93
C LYS A 26 55.29 17.27 -3.96
N LYS A 27 56.15 18.27 -4.17
CA LYS A 27 55.96 19.32 -5.18
C LYS A 27 55.85 18.72 -6.59
N SER A 28 56.78 17.83 -6.94
CA SER A 28 56.78 17.17 -8.24
C SER A 28 55.56 16.27 -8.43
N HIS A 29 55.10 15.54 -7.40
CA HIS A 29 53.87 14.76 -7.46
C HIS A 29 52.64 15.62 -7.74
N VAL A 30 52.52 16.78 -7.09
CA VAL A 30 51.43 17.76 -7.35
C VAL A 30 51.51 18.31 -8.77
N GLU A 31 52.70 18.67 -9.23
CA GLU A 31 52.92 19.21 -10.59
C GLU A 31 52.57 18.20 -11.68
N ILE A 32 53.03 16.96 -11.55
CA ILE A 32 52.72 15.85 -12.46
C ILE A 32 51.22 15.55 -12.47
N THR A 33 50.58 15.56 -11.29
CA THR A 33 49.12 15.38 -11.20
C THR A 33 48.38 16.49 -11.96
N GLY A 34 48.84 17.73 -11.85
CA GLY A 34 48.31 18.86 -12.62
C GLY A 34 48.52 18.70 -14.13
N ILE A 35 49.68 18.19 -14.56
CA ILE A 35 49.95 17.87 -15.98
C ILE A 35 49.00 16.79 -16.49
N TYR A 36 48.84 15.69 -15.74
CA TYR A 36 47.95 14.59 -16.10
C TYR A 36 46.50 15.05 -16.27
N GLN A 37 46.01 15.90 -15.36
CA GLN A 37 44.67 16.50 -15.48
C GLN A 37 44.52 17.33 -16.76
N ARG A 38 45.47 18.21 -17.07
CA ARG A 38 45.45 18.99 -18.32
C ARG A 38 45.54 18.09 -19.56
N ALA A 39 46.37 17.04 -19.50
CA ALA A 39 46.55 16.10 -20.60
C ALA A 39 45.27 15.31 -20.92
N ILE A 40 44.52 14.88 -19.89
CA ILE A 40 43.17 14.28 -20.07
C ILE A 40 42.24 15.27 -20.78
N GLU A 41 42.25 16.53 -20.35
CA GLU A 41 41.38 17.56 -20.92
C GLU A 41 41.70 17.82 -22.41
N TYR A 42 42.99 17.94 -22.74
CA TYR A 42 43.39 18.16 -24.13
C TYR A 42 43.18 16.94 -25.01
N LEU A 43 43.39 15.71 -24.51
CA LEU A 43 43.02 14.50 -25.24
C LEU A 43 41.54 14.52 -25.58
N LEU A 44 40.68 14.80 -24.60
CA LEU A 44 39.24 14.82 -24.79
C LEU A 44 38.83 15.90 -25.82
N LYS A 45 39.37 17.11 -25.71
CA LYS A 45 39.15 18.19 -26.69
C LYS A 45 39.62 17.79 -28.09
N SER A 46 40.77 17.13 -28.19
CA SER A 46 41.35 16.65 -29.44
C SER A 46 40.45 15.62 -30.13
N GLN A 47 39.99 14.62 -29.37
CA GLN A 47 39.07 13.59 -29.85
C GLN A 47 37.72 14.18 -30.30
N MET A 48 37.20 15.17 -29.56
CA MET A 48 35.99 15.89 -29.96
C MET A 48 36.18 16.71 -31.25
N LEU A 49 37.32 17.40 -31.40
CA LEU A 49 37.64 18.15 -32.63
C LEU A 49 37.74 17.23 -33.85
N ARG A 50 38.31 16.03 -33.67
CA ARG A 50 38.39 14.99 -34.72
C ARG A 50 37.08 14.23 -34.95
N GLY A 51 36.05 14.47 -34.14
CA GLY A 51 34.77 13.76 -34.20
C GLY A 51 34.83 12.30 -33.74
N GLU A 52 35.90 11.89 -33.05
CA GLU A 52 36.09 10.54 -32.53
C GLU A 52 35.22 10.26 -31.29
N VAL A 53 34.90 11.31 -30.52
CA VAL A 53 34.08 11.24 -29.31
C VAL A 53 33.02 12.34 -29.36
N LEU A 54 31.76 11.97 -29.17
CA LEU A 54 30.68 12.95 -29.04
C LEU A 54 30.70 13.57 -27.65
N THR A 55 30.28 14.84 -27.55
CA THR A 55 30.25 15.56 -26.27
C THR A 55 29.38 14.87 -25.23
N ILE A 56 28.29 14.25 -25.68
CA ILE A 56 27.38 13.49 -24.83
C ILE A 56 28.03 12.21 -24.26
N ASP A 57 28.88 11.53 -25.04
CA ASP A 57 29.57 10.32 -24.58
C ASP A 57 30.61 10.65 -23.51
N ALA A 58 31.29 11.78 -23.68
CA ALA A 58 32.19 12.34 -22.68
C ALA A 58 31.44 12.67 -21.38
N ALA A 59 30.26 13.29 -21.46
CA ALA A 59 29.44 13.60 -20.29
C ALA A 59 28.93 12.32 -19.58
N LYS A 60 28.46 11.32 -20.33
CA LYS A 60 28.01 10.02 -19.80
C LYS A 60 29.10 9.27 -19.06
N SER A 61 30.34 9.35 -19.51
CA SER A 61 31.49 8.73 -18.83
C SER A 61 31.68 9.23 -17.39
N VAL A 62 31.17 10.43 -17.09
CA VAL A 62 31.30 11.10 -15.80
C VAL A 62 30.11 10.81 -14.87
N TRP A 63 28.89 10.74 -15.43
CA TRP A 63 27.65 10.67 -14.65
C TRP A 63 27.10 9.26 -14.43
N ASN A 64 27.25 8.38 -15.43
CA ASN A 64 26.93 6.95 -15.48
C ASN A 64 26.68 6.62 -16.98
N PRO A 65 27.38 5.64 -17.58
CA PRO A 65 27.15 5.23 -18.98
C PRO A 65 25.70 4.85 -19.30
N ASP A 66 24.99 4.28 -18.31
CA ASP A 66 23.61 3.82 -18.45
C ASP A 66 22.56 4.94 -18.23
N PHE A 67 23.00 6.18 -18.00
CA PHE A 67 22.09 7.30 -17.82
C PHE A 67 21.43 7.68 -19.15
N ASP A 68 20.13 7.40 -19.24
CA ASP A 68 19.29 7.86 -20.33
C ASP A 68 18.91 9.32 -20.11
N HIS A 69 19.58 10.22 -20.84
CA HIS A 69 19.32 11.66 -20.80
C HIS A 69 18.15 12.06 -21.72
N GLN A 70 17.71 11.18 -22.64
CA GLN A 70 16.60 11.47 -23.54
C GLN A 70 15.25 11.52 -22.79
N ILE A 71 15.20 11.04 -21.53
CA ILE A 71 14.04 11.21 -20.66
C ILE A 71 13.59 12.67 -20.55
N PHE A 72 14.52 13.64 -20.65
CA PHE A 72 14.20 15.06 -20.55
C PHE A 72 13.52 15.62 -21.80
N GLU A 73 13.69 15.00 -22.98
CA GLU A 73 13.06 15.44 -24.23
C GLU A 73 11.53 15.46 -24.12
N LYS A 74 10.96 14.51 -23.38
CA LYS A 74 9.51 14.41 -23.12
C LYS A 74 8.94 15.71 -22.54
N TYR A 75 9.73 16.42 -21.75
CA TYR A 75 9.31 17.61 -21.01
C TYR A 75 9.47 18.91 -21.79
N LYS A 76 10.21 18.91 -22.91
CA LYS A 76 10.49 20.09 -23.74
C LYS A 76 9.24 20.90 -24.07
N ASN A 77 8.17 20.20 -24.48
CA ASN A 77 6.92 20.81 -24.95
C ASN A 77 5.75 20.53 -24.00
N VAL A 78 6.01 20.08 -22.77
CA VAL A 78 4.94 19.93 -21.78
C VAL A 78 4.42 21.32 -21.48
N GLU A 79 3.26 21.63 -22.03
CA GLU A 79 2.48 22.76 -21.56
C GLU A 79 2.11 22.47 -20.12
N LEU A 80 2.74 23.20 -19.20
CA LEU A 80 2.15 23.47 -17.90
C LEU A 80 0.71 23.91 -18.12
N VAL A 81 -0.17 23.71 -17.14
CA VAL A 81 -1.52 24.31 -17.13
C VAL A 81 -1.38 25.84 -17.22
N ASN A 82 -1.15 26.36 -18.43
CA ASN A 82 -0.65 27.71 -18.72
C ASN A 82 -1.78 28.61 -19.25
N ARG A 83 -2.97 28.05 -19.45
CA ARG A 83 -4.15 28.86 -19.67
C ARG A 83 -4.64 29.28 -18.31
N LYS A 84 -4.50 30.57 -18.00
CA LYS A 84 -5.08 31.21 -16.81
C LYS A 84 -6.53 30.75 -16.57
N GLU A 85 -7.28 30.53 -17.65
CA GLU A 85 -8.62 29.95 -17.64
C GLU A 85 -8.68 28.54 -17.02
N GLU A 86 -7.82 27.60 -17.41
CA GLU A 86 -7.81 26.22 -16.89
C GLU A 86 -7.46 26.16 -15.39
N LEU A 87 -6.50 26.98 -14.94
CA LEU A 87 -6.19 27.13 -13.51
C LEU A 87 -7.35 27.77 -12.75
N THR A 88 -7.99 28.78 -13.34
CA THR A 88 -9.16 29.44 -12.74
C THR A 88 -10.31 28.45 -12.62
N ASP A 89 -10.57 27.64 -13.64
CA ASP A 89 -11.61 26.60 -13.64
C ASP A 89 -11.31 25.52 -12.60
N PHE A 90 -10.06 25.10 -12.46
CA PHE A 90 -9.64 24.16 -11.42
C PHE A 90 -9.87 24.74 -10.01
N PHE A 91 -9.44 25.98 -9.75
CA PHE A 91 -9.61 26.61 -8.44
C PHE A 91 -11.08 26.92 -8.15
N ASN A 92 -11.86 27.33 -9.15
CA ASN A 92 -13.31 27.49 -9.04
C ASN A 92 -13.97 26.17 -8.69
N LEU A 93 -13.59 25.07 -9.35
CA LEU A 93 -14.10 23.76 -9.05
C LEU A 93 -13.70 23.31 -7.64
N LEU A 94 -12.47 23.58 -7.21
CA LEU A 94 -12.02 23.32 -5.85
C LEU A 94 -12.82 24.12 -4.81
N ASP A 95 -13.10 25.39 -5.09
CA ASP A 95 -13.89 26.24 -4.19
C ASP A 95 -15.38 25.86 -4.20
N GLU A 96 -15.95 25.45 -5.34
CA GLU A 96 -17.28 24.82 -5.41
C GLU A 96 -17.30 23.55 -4.56
N THR A 97 -16.25 22.74 -4.62
CA THR A 97 -16.12 21.50 -3.84
C THR A 97 -15.96 21.79 -2.36
N ARG A 98 -15.32 22.91 -1.99
CA ARG A 98 -15.27 23.43 -0.62
C ARG A 98 -16.63 23.92 -0.11
N LYS A 99 -17.52 24.31 -1.01
CA LYS A 99 -18.88 24.79 -0.70
C LYS A 99 -19.94 23.68 -0.71
N VAL A 100 -19.55 22.43 -0.99
CA VAL A 100 -20.38 21.22 -0.89
C VAL A 100 -21.08 21.20 0.47
N ARG A 101 -22.42 21.04 0.44
CA ARG A 101 -23.33 21.39 1.55
C ARG A 101 -23.32 20.39 2.71
N ILE A 102 -22.73 19.23 2.53
CA ILE A 102 -22.65 18.21 3.58
C ILE A 102 -21.39 18.44 4.41
N ARG A 103 -21.35 19.48 5.25
CA ARG A 103 -20.24 19.68 6.21
C ARG A 103 -20.74 19.95 7.62
N ASN A 104 -20.39 19.00 8.47
CA ASN A 104 -20.41 18.99 9.93
C ASN A 104 -21.79 18.96 10.60
N GLU A 105 -22.67 19.96 10.43
CA GLU A 105 -23.97 19.96 11.14
C GLU A 105 -25.05 19.12 10.42
N THR A 106 -25.08 19.17 9.09
CA THR A 106 -25.96 18.33 8.24
C THR A 106 -25.45 16.91 8.03
N MET A 107 -24.15 16.66 8.22
CA MET A 107 -23.51 15.36 7.95
C MET A 107 -23.90 14.30 8.99
N GLU A 108 -23.80 14.64 10.28
CA GLU A 108 -24.16 13.73 11.37
C GLU A 108 -25.67 13.44 11.37
N GLU A 109 -26.48 14.45 11.10
CA GLU A 109 -27.92 14.27 10.94
C GLU A 109 -28.25 13.40 9.72
N PHE A 110 -27.54 13.57 8.61
CA PHE A 110 -27.67 12.71 7.44
C PHE A 110 -27.23 11.27 7.72
N LYS A 111 -26.05 11.05 8.33
CA LYS A 111 -25.56 9.72 8.74
C LYS A 111 -26.55 9.04 9.67
N LYS A 112 -27.07 9.76 10.67
CA LYS A 112 -28.10 9.26 11.60
C LYS A 112 -29.37 8.86 10.86
N THR A 113 -29.80 9.65 9.88
CA THR A 113 -31.04 9.37 9.14
C THR A 113 -30.85 8.27 8.08
N MET A 114 -29.67 8.14 7.49
CA MET A 114 -29.28 6.99 6.65
C MET A 114 -29.17 5.69 7.46
N ASN A 115 -28.68 5.75 8.70
CA ASN A 115 -28.68 4.60 9.61
C ASN A 115 -30.11 4.16 9.97
N ARG A 116 -31.02 5.11 10.21
CA ARG A 116 -32.46 4.78 10.39
C ARG A 116 -33.04 4.08 9.16
N LEU A 117 -32.73 4.57 7.96
CA LEU A 117 -33.18 3.93 6.72
C LEU A 117 -32.61 2.51 6.61
N LYS A 118 -31.32 2.33 6.92
CA LYS A 118 -30.67 1.01 6.93
C LYS A 118 -31.36 0.05 7.89
N GLU A 119 -31.62 0.46 9.13
CA GLU A 119 -32.34 -0.36 10.13
C GLU A 119 -33.74 -0.77 9.65
N VAL A 120 -34.44 0.10 8.93
CA VAL A 120 -35.74 -0.24 8.32
C VAL A 120 -35.57 -1.22 7.17
N VAL A 121 -34.57 -1.06 6.32
CA VAL A 121 -34.28 -2.00 5.20
C VAL A 121 -33.89 -3.38 5.71
N GLU A 122 -33.14 -3.48 6.81
CA GLU A 122 -32.75 -4.74 7.45
C GLU A 122 -33.94 -5.59 7.89
N LEU A 123 -35.14 -5.00 8.06
CA LEU A 123 -36.37 -5.74 8.30
C LEU A 123 -36.69 -6.75 7.18
N ASN A 124 -36.17 -6.57 5.97
CA ASN A 124 -36.37 -7.51 4.86
C ASN A 124 -35.84 -8.92 5.20
N SER A 125 -34.79 -8.99 6.01
CA SER A 125 -34.20 -10.24 6.51
C SER A 125 -34.88 -10.80 7.75
N GLN A 126 -35.60 -9.96 8.50
CA GLN A 126 -36.23 -10.32 9.78
C GLN A 126 -37.68 -10.81 9.60
N ILE A 127 -38.30 -10.48 8.46
CA ILE A 127 -39.69 -10.82 8.16
C ILE A 127 -39.75 -11.98 7.15
N ASP A 128 -40.34 -13.10 7.54
CA ASP A 128 -40.64 -14.20 6.61
C ASP A 128 -41.79 -13.83 5.67
N PHE A 129 -41.48 -13.26 4.50
CA PHE A 129 -42.48 -12.94 3.48
C PHE A 129 -43.03 -14.16 2.70
N SER A 130 -42.63 -15.40 3.03
CA SER A 130 -43.13 -16.64 2.41
C SER A 130 -44.40 -17.20 3.07
N PHE A 131 -45.21 -16.32 3.67
CA PHE A 131 -46.36 -16.70 4.51
C PHE A 131 -47.60 -17.16 3.72
N LYS A 132 -47.76 -16.80 2.43
CA LYS A 132 -49.01 -17.03 1.68
C LYS A 132 -49.47 -18.49 1.70
N GLY A 133 -48.56 -19.43 1.42
CA GLY A 133 -48.89 -20.87 1.42
C GLY A 133 -49.33 -21.37 2.79
N LYS A 134 -48.65 -20.91 3.87
CA LYS A 134 -48.98 -21.27 5.26
C LYS A 134 -50.31 -20.67 5.71
N MET A 135 -50.62 -19.44 5.26
CA MET A 135 -51.90 -18.75 5.53
C MET A 135 -53.08 -19.42 4.79
N ASP A 136 -52.91 -19.72 3.50
CA ASP A 136 -53.95 -20.36 2.68
C ASP A 136 -54.28 -21.77 3.21
N GLU A 137 -53.27 -22.53 3.66
CA GLU A 137 -53.47 -23.82 4.31
C GLU A 137 -54.29 -23.70 5.61
N PHE A 138 -53.91 -22.76 6.50
CA PHE A 138 -54.59 -22.52 7.77
C PHE A 138 -56.07 -22.13 7.56
N PHE A 139 -56.34 -21.19 6.65
CA PHE A 139 -57.70 -20.74 6.37
C PHE A 139 -58.52 -21.76 5.58
N GLY A 140 -57.87 -22.58 4.74
CA GLY A 140 -58.49 -23.73 4.09
C GLY A 140 -59.07 -24.71 5.12
N LYS A 141 -58.28 -25.07 6.13
CA LYS A 141 -58.72 -25.93 7.26
C LYS A 141 -59.87 -25.31 8.05
N CYS A 142 -59.79 -24.01 8.35
CA CYS A 142 -60.86 -23.27 9.03
C CYS A 142 -62.20 -23.34 8.27
N LYS A 143 -62.17 -23.16 6.95
CA LYS A 143 -63.37 -23.20 6.11
C LYS A 143 -64.01 -24.59 6.05
N THR A 144 -63.21 -25.64 5.90
CA THR A 144 -63.70 -27.02 5.90
C THR A 144 -64.45 -27.34 7.20
N LEU A 145 -63.99 -26.83 8.35
CA LEU A 145 -64.61 -27.04 9.66
C LEU A 145 -65.88 -26.22 9.89
N GLU A 146 -66.06 -25.11 9.18
CA GLU A 146 -67.30 -24.35 9.18
C GLU A 146 -68.39 -25.04 8.33
N GLU A 147 -68.00 -25.57 7.16
CA GLU A 147 -68.88 -26.25 6.20
C GLU A 147 -69.28 -27.65 6.70
N GLU A 148 -68.37 -28.36 7.37
CA GLU A 148 -68.71 -29.56 8.11
C GLU A 148 -69.55 -29.19 9.33
N ASN A 149 -70.88 -29.17 9.16
CA ASN A 149 -71.78 -29.32 10.30
C ASN A 149 -71.32 -30.56 11.05
N LEU A 150 -70.76 -30.38 12.25
CA LEU A 150 -70.38 -31.45 13.17
C LEU A 150 -71.65 -32.22 13.57
N THR A 151 -72.15 -33.05 12.67
CA THR A 151 -73.35 -33.87 12.84
C THR A 151 -72.99 -35.13 13.59
N LYS A 152 -73.98 -35.79 14.21
CA LYS A 152 -73.84 -37.11 14.89
C LYS A 152 -73.03 -38.15 14.09
N LYS A 153 -73.05 -38.05 12.75
CA LYS A 153 -72.34 -38.94 11.82
C LYS A 153 -70.84 -38.60 11.66
N SER A 154 -70.47 -37.32 11.70
CA SER A 154 -69.07 -36.86 11.75
C SER A 154 -68.43 -37.27 13.09
N TRP A 155 -69.22 -37.25 14.17
CA TRP A 155 -68.80 -37.65 15.52
C TRP A 155 -68.47 -39.15 15.64
N GLN A 156 -69.30 -40.02 15.06
CA GLN A 156 -69.02 -41.47 15.02
C GLN A 156 -67.72 -41.81 14.30
N LYS A 157 -67.32 -40.99 13.32
CA LYS A 157 -66.10 -41.17 12.54
C LYS A 157 -64.85 -40.68 13.30
N LEU A 158 -64.96 -39.61 14.09
CA LEU A 158 -63.89 -39.15 14.99
C LEU A 158 -63.61 -40.17 16.11
N ASN A 159 -64.64 -40.80 16.68
CA ASN A 159 -64.44 -41.87 17.67
C ASN A 159 -63.69 -43.08 17.05
N ILE A 160 -63.94 -43.38 15.78
CA ILE A 160 -63.21 -44.40 15.02
C ILE A 160 -61.74 -43.99 14.80
N TYR A 161 -61.45 -42.70 14.60
CA TYR A 161 -60.09 -42.17 14.48
C TYR A 161 -59.24 -42.34 15.76
N TYR A 162 -59.75 -41.96 16.93
CA TYR A 162 -58.96 -42.08 18.17
C TYR A 162 -58.84 -43.53 18.66
N PHE A 163 -59.87 -44.32 18.39
CA PHE A 163 -59.79 -45.77 18.55
C PHE A 163 -58.65 -46.36 17.70
N TYR A 164 -58.40 -45.83 16.50
CA TYR A 164 -57.28 -46.24 15.67
C TYR A 164 -55.91 -45.79 16.20
N GLU A 165 -55.76 -44.56 16.73
CA GLU A 165 -54.49 -44.16 17.38
C GLU A 165 -54.16 -45.06 18.58
N ALA A 166 -55.17 -45.42 19.38
CA ALA A 166 -55.02 -46.38 20.46
C ALA A 166 -54.63 -47.78 19.91
N LEU A 167 -55.23 -48.22 18.79
CA LEU A 167 -54.86 -49.47 18.12
C LEU A 167 -53.44 -49.42 17.52
N GLU A 168 -52.98 -48.29 16.97
CA GLU A 168 -51.63 -48.08 16.43
C GLU A 168 -50.59 -48.29 17.53
N VAL A 169 -50.79 -47.62 18.67
CA VAL A 169 -49.89 -47.72 19.81
C VAL A 169 -49.97 -49.10 20.47
N LEU A 170 -51.14 -49.74 20.51
CA LEU A 170 -51.28 -51.13 20.95
C LEU A 170 -50.55 -52.10 20.02
N LEU A 171 -50.57 -51.88 18.70
CA LEU A 171 -49.79 -52.66 17.73
C LEU A 171 -48.29 -52.49 17.93
N GLU A 172 -47.83 -51.26 18.11
CA GLU A 172 -46.41 -50.99 18.41
C GLU A 172 -45.99 -51.63 19.74
N GLY A 173 -46.84 -51.58 20.77
CA GLY A 173 -46.62 -52.26 22.05
C GLY A 173 -46.55 -53.79 21.91
N LEU A 174 -47.47 -54.37 21.14
CA LEU A 174 -47.51 -55.80 20.80
C LEU A 174 -46.25 -56.26 20.04
N GLN A 175 -45.76 -55.44 19.12
CA GLN A 175 -44.50 -55.65 18.38
C GLN A 175 -43.28 -55.53 19.30
N ARG A 176 -43.24 -54.57 20.23
CA ARG A 176 -42.14 -54.46 21.21
C ARG A 176 -42.06 -55.67 22.15
N LEU A 177 -43.22 -56.22 22.54
CA LEU A 177 -43.30 -57.46 23.31
C LEU A 177 -42.84 -58.71 22.52
N GLU A 178 -42.63 -58.62 21.20
CA GLU A 178 -42.12 -59.70 20.33
C GLU A 178 -40.67 -60.08 20.66
N ASN A 179 -39.95 -59.18 21.35
CA ASN A 179 -38.56 -59.33 21.74
C ASN A 179 -38.35 -59.93 23.15
N ILE A 180 -39.41 -60.27 23.89
CA ILE A 180 -39.31 -60.84 25.25
C ILE A 180 -39.18 -62.37 25.18
N ARG A 181 -38.05 -62.91 25.64
CA ARG A 181 -37.69 -64.34 25.48
C ARG A 181 -38.46 -65.34 26.37
N ASN A 182 -39.09 -64.90 27.47
CA ASN A 182 -39.71 -65.79 28.46
C ASN A 182 -41.24 -65.69 28.47
N ILE A 183 -41.91 -66.21 27.44
CA ILE A 183 -43.37 -66.36 27.40
C ILE A 183 -43.74 -67.83 27.16
N THR A 184 -44.79 -68.32 27.80
CA THR A 184 -45.28 -69.70 27.62
C THR A 184 -45.95 -69.89 26.26
N GLU A 185 -46.04 -71.13 25.75
CA GLU A 185 -46.63 -71.41 24.44
C GLU A 185 -48.11 -70.96 24.33
N ARG A 186 -48.87 -71.11 25.42
CA ARG A 186 -50.26 -70.64 25.50
C ARG A 186 -50.36 -69.11 25.40
N GLU A 187 -49.41 -68.39 26.00
CA GLU A 187 -49.32 -66.92 25.91
C GLU A 187 -48.88 -66.49 24.51
N ARG A 188 -47.96 -67.22 23.88
CA ARG A 188 -47.50 -67.00 22.50
C ARG A 188 -48.65 -67.14 21.49
N VAL A 189 -49.48 -68.18 21.61
CA VAL A 189 -50.66 -68.37 20.75
C VAL A 189 -51.72 -67.29 20.99
N ARG A 190 -52.03 -66.96 22.25
CA ARG A 190 -52.97 -65.88 22.59
C ARG A 190 -52.50 -64.53 22.05
N LYS A 191 -51.21 -64.22 22.19
CA LYS A 191 -50.59 -63.02 21.65
C LYS A 191 -50.67 -62.95 20.14
N LYS A 192 -50.35 -64.04 19.41
CA LYS A 192 -50.43 -64.09 17.94
C LYS A 192 -51.85 -63.86 17.44
N ASN A 193 -52.84 -64.49 18.08
CA ASN A 193 -54.25 -64.25 17.76
C ASN A 193 -54.67 -62.81 18.03
N MET A 194 -54.21 -62.23 19.15
CA MET A 194 -54.51 -60.84 19.49
C MET A 194 -53.86 -59.86 18.51
N SER A 195 -52.58 -60.04 18.18
CA SER A 195 -51.86 -59.24 17.18
C SER A 195 -52.58 -59.29 15.83
N ARG A 196 -53.09 -60.46 15.43
CA ARG A 196 -53.91 -60.60 14.21
C ARG A 196 -55.24 -59.84 14.31
N ILE A 197 -55.96 -59.92 15.43
CA ILE A 197 -57.24 -59.21 15.63
C ILE A 197 -57.01 -57.69 15.60
N VAL A 198 -56.02 -57.20 16.32
CA VAL A 198 -55.67 -55.76 16.37
C VAL A 198 -55.19 -55.29 14.99
N THR A 199 -54.34 -56.05 14.29
CA THR A 199 -53.83 -55.70 12.96
C THR A 199 -54.95 -55.66 11.92
N ASN A 200 -55.86 -56.62 11.95
CA ASN A 200 -57.00 -56.64 11.03
C ASN A 200 -57.96 -55.48 11.32
N THR A 201 -58.22 -55.20 12.59
CA THR A 201 -59.06 -54.06 13.01
C THR A 201 -58.41 -52.74 12.59
N PHE A 202 -57.10 -52.60 12.79
CA PHE A 202 -56.32 -51.45 12.34
C PHE A 202 -56.39 -51.25 10.83
N ASN A 203 -56.15 -52.30 10.04
CA ASN A 203 -56.20 -52.23 8.58
C ASN A 203 -57.61 -51.93 8.04
N LEU A 204 -58.67 -52.43 8.70
CA LEU A 204 -60.06 -52.14 8.33
C LEU A 204 -60.39 -50.65 8.45
N TYR A 205 -59.84 -49.98 9.47
CA TYR A 205 -60.15 -48.58 9.75
C TYR A 205 -59.11 -47.60 9.17
N LYS A 206 -57.90 -48.06 8.85
CA LYS A 206 -56.76 -47.26 8.33
C LYS A 206 -57.12 -46.30 7.19
N GLY A 207 -57.73 -46.83 6.12
CA GLY A 207 -58.03 -46.05 4.92
C GLY A 207 -59.08 -44.96 5.15
N GLN A 208 -60.09 -45.24 6.00
CA GLN A 208 -61.10 -44.24 6.35
C GLN A 208 -60.52 -43.13 7.23
N ILE A 209 -59.45 -43.43 7.99
CA ILE A 209 -58.88 -42.57 9.02
C ILE A 209 -57.78 -41.67 8.47
N GLN A 210 -57.03 -42.13 7.47
CA GLN A 210 -55.97 -41.34 6.83
C GLN A 210 -56.55 -40.03 6.22
N ASP A 211 -57.72 -40.11 5.59
CA ASP A 211 -58.44 -38.94 5.09
C ASP A 211 -58.86 -37.95 6.20
N TYR A 212 -59.19 -38.42 7.42
CA TYR A 212 -59.54 -37.55 8.56
C TYR A 212 -58.31 -37.04 9.32
N ARG A 213 -57.22 -37.83 9.37
CA ARG A 213 -55.92 -37.44 9.94
C ARG A 213 -55.41 -36.17 9.28
N ASP A 214 -55.50 -36.15 7.95
CA ASP A 214 -55.04 -35.03 7.13
C ASP A 214 -55.96 -33.79 7.31
N LEU A 215 -57.24 -34.02 7.58
CA LEU A 215 -58.28 -32.99 7.74
C LEU A 215 -58.27 -32.31 9.12
N TYR A 216 -57.97 -33.04 10.21
CA TYR A 216 -58.07 -32.55 11.60
C TYR A 216 -56.73 -32.49 12.37
N LEU A 217 -55.72 -33.30 12.04
CA LEU A 217 -54.57 -33.55 12.94
C LEU A 217 -53.18 -33.23 12.37
N SER A 218 -53.09 -32.67 11.16
CA SER A 218 -51.88 -31.92 10.80
C SER A 218 -51.84 -30.63 11.64
N SER A 219 -51.19 -30.75 12.79
CA SER A 219 -50.78 -29.68 13.71
C SER A 219 -50.73 -28.33 13.01
N LEU A 220 -51.54 -27.38 13.48
CA LEU A 220 -51.28 -25.96 13.27
C LEU A 220 -49.95 -25.60 13.95
N SER A 221 -48.83 -26.07 13.40
CA SER A 221 -47.47 -25.73 13.85
C SER A 221 -47.16 -24.28 13.54
N PHE A 222 -47.87 -23.71 12.56
CA PHE A 222 -47.84 -22.30 12.22
C PHE A 222 -49.06 -21.58 12.80
N ASN A 223 -48.81 -20.62 13.70
CA ASN A 223 -49.83 -19.69 14.19
C ASN A 223 -49.78 -18.40 13.36
N PRO A 224 -50.70 -18.20 12.40
CA PRO A 224 -50.68 -17.04 11.53
C PRO A 224 -50.93 -15.72 12.26
N ILE A 225 -51.71 -15.74 13.35
CA ILE A 225 -52.06 -14.53 14.11
C ILE A 225 -50.93 -14.11 15.03
N GLU A 226 -50.29 -15.06 15.70
CA GLU A 226 -49.09 -14.79 16.50
C GLU A 226 -47.94 -14.33 15.62
N TRP A 227 -47.76 -14.95 14.45
CA TRP A 227 -46.83 -14.46 13.43
C TRP A 227 -47.17 -13.02 13.02
N LEU A 228 -48.40 -12.71 12.61
CA LEU A 228 -48.82 -11.35 12.26
C LEU A 228 -48.68 -10.35 13.42
N SER A 229 -49.03 -10.75 14.64
CA SER A 229 -48.90 -9.94 15.86
C SER A 229 -47.45 -9.60 16.14
N ASN A 230 -46.54 -10.56 16.00
CA ASN A 230 -45.10 -10.34 16.15
C ASN A 230 -44.58 -9.37 15.08
N ILE A 231 -44.99 -9.53 13.82
CA ILE A 231 -44.64 -8.62 12.73
C ILE A 231 -45.19 -7.21 13.00
N ILE A 232 -46.44 -7.08 13.42
CA ILE A 232 -47.04 -5.77 13.74
C ILE A 232 -46.35 -5.12 14.92
N SER A 233 -46.00 -5.87 15.96
CA SER A 233 -45.24 -5.36 17.10
C SER A 233 -43.87 -4.83 16.65
N LEU A 234 -43.16 -5.60 15.82
CA LEU A 234 -41.89 -5.21 15.23
C LEU A 234 -42.02 -3.91 14.40
N LEU A 235 -42.98 -3.85 13.49
CA LEU A 235 -43.22 -2.68 12.64
C LEU A 235 -43.71 -1.46 13.42
N SER A 236 -44.52 -1.68 14.47
CA SER A 236 -44.97 -0.62 15.39
C SER A 236 -43.81 0.00 16.15
N SER A 237 -42.83 -0.82 16.56
CA SER A 237 -41.61 -0.33 17.24
C SER A 237 -40.77 0.56 16.33
N LYS A 238 -40.84 0.35 15.01
CA LYS A 238 -40.11 1.12 13.98
C LYS A 238 -40.93 2.23 13.32
N THR A 239 -42.18 2.45 13.75
CA THR A 239 -43.05 3.48 13.15
C THR A 239 -42.50 4.89 13.25
N GLN A 240 -41.83 5.24 14.36
CA GLN A 240 -41.22 6.57 14.48
C GLN A 240 -40.04 6.75 13.53
N ASP A 241 -39.21 5.72 13.35
CA ASP A 241 -38.10 5.75 12.40
C ASP A 241 -38.64 5.90 10.98
N MET A 242 -39.66 5.11 10.61
CA MET A 242 -40.34 5.16 9.32
C MET A 242 -40.95 6.53 9.00
N LYS A 243 -41.60 7.19 9.97
CA LYS A 243 -42.17 8.55 9.79
C LYS A 243 -41.11 9.61 9.50
N LYS A 244 -39.90 9.42 10.01
CA LYS A 244 -38.77 10.35 9.83
C LYS A 244 -37.99 10.09 8.53
N LEU A 245 -38.28 9.01 7.80
CA LEU A 245 -37.57 8.74 6.54
C LEU A 245 -37.86 9.76 5.43
N GLY A 246 -38.98 10.47 5.50
CA GLY A 246 -39.25 11.62 4.62
C GLY A 246 -38.25 12.78 4.80
N GLU A 247 -37.64 12.90 5.98
CA GLU A 247 -36.61 13.91 6.29
C GLU A 247 -35.30 13.63 5.52
N VAL A 248 -35.12 12.42 4.96
CA VAL A 248 -33.91 12.01 4.20
C VAL A 248 -33.88 12.62 2.78
N ILE A 249 -35.03 13.00 2.21
CA ILE A 249 -35.13 13.45 0.81
C ILE A 249 -34.32 14.72 0.56
N GLY A 250 -34.46 15.75 1.41
CA GLY A 250 -33.72 17.01 1.26
C GLY A 250 -32.20 16.83 1.30
N PRO A 251 -31.65 16.09 2.28
CA PRO A 251 -30.24 15.70 2.30
C PRO A 251 -29.78 14.87 1.09
N LEU A 252 -30.60 13.96 0.55
CA LEU A 252 -30.27 13.20 -0.67
C LEU A 252 -30.19 14.11 -1.90
N ASP A 253 -31.03 15.14 -1.99
CA ASP A 253 -30.99 16.12 -3.07
C ASP A 253 -29.74 17.02 -2.98
N ALA A 254 -29.30 17.34 -1.76
CA ALA A 254 -28.01 17.97 -1.55
C ALA A 254 -26.86 17.06 -2.02
N LEU A 255 -26.90 15.76 -1.67
CA LEU A 255 -25.90 14.78 -2.13
C LEU A 255 -25.90 14.62 -3.66
N ASN A 256 -27.07 14.63 -4.31
CA ASN A 256 -27.16 14.65 -5.78
C ASN A 256 -26.47 15.87 -6.38
N SER A 257 -26.61 17.04 -5.75
CA SER A 257 -25.93 18.27 -6.17
C SER A 257 -24.41 18.16 -6.02
N ASP A 258 -23.94 17.52 -4.95
CA ASP A 258 -22.52 17.29 -4.70
C ASP A 258 -21.92 16.25 -5.68
N VAL A 259 -22.67 15.22 -6.05
CA VAL A 259 -22.30 14.25 -7.10
C VAL A 259 -22.08 14.92 -8.46
N ILE A 260 -22.82 15.99 -8.78
CA ILE A 260 -22.59 16.78 -10.00
C ILE A 260 -21.21 17.45 -9.95
N ILE A 261 -20.78 17.95 -8.79
CA ILE A 261 -19.45 18.54 -8.62
C ILE A 261 -18.37 17.46 -8.82
N LEU A 262 -18.59 16.23 -8.33
CA LEU A 262 -17.69 15.10 -8.58
C LEU A 262 -17.61 14.70 -10.05
N LYS A 263 -18.73 14.77 -10.79
CA LYS A 263 -18.71 14.60 -12.24
C LYS A 263 -17.84 15.65 -12.93
N LYS A 264 -17.93 16.91 -12.50
CA LYS A 264 -17.06 17.98 -13.02
C LYS A 264 -15.58 17.67 -12.77
N TRP A 265 -15.22 17.13 -11.60
CA TRP A 265 -13.87 16.63 -11.32
C TRP A 265 -13.45 15.48 -12.23
N HIS A 266 -14.31 14.48 -12.38
CA HIS A 266 -14.05 13.32 -13.24
C HIS A 266 -13.82 13.72 -14.70
N SER A 267 -14.52 14.75 -15.18
CA SER A 267 -14.37 15.29 -16.53
C SER A 267 -13.37 16.44 -16.64
N ASN A 268 -12.62 16.78 -15.58
CA ASN A 268 -11.70 17.90 -15.58
C ASN A 268 -10.40 17.52 -16.33
N LYS A 269 -10.27 17.98 -17.58
CA LYS A 269 -9.11 17.72 -18.44
C LYS A 269 -7.78 18.21 -17.83
N PRO A 270 -7.69 19.43 -17.24
CA PRO A 270 -6.47 19.87 -16.56
C PRO A 270 -6.00 18.94 -15.44
N LEU A 271 -6.93 18.44 -14.62
CA LEU A 271 -6.63 17.47 -13.55
C LEU A 271 -6.11 16.15 -14.14
N SER A 272 -6.79 15.60 -15.15
CA SER A 272 -6.36 14.32 -15.75
C SER A 272 -4.97 14.43 -16.37
N GLN A 273 -4.68 15.57 -17.03
CA GLN A 273 -3.35 15.82 -17.59
C GLN A 273 -2.29 15.96 -16.48
N SER A 274 -2.61 16.68 -15.40
CA SER A 274 -1.71 16.84 -14.26
C SER A 274 -1.37 15.51 -13.58
N MET A 275 -2.37 14.63 -13.43
CA MET A 275 -2.17 13.28 -12.85
C MET A 275 -1.33 12.39 -13.76
N GLN A 276 -1.51 12.49 -15.08
CA GLN A 276 -0.68 11.76 -16.04
C GLN A 276 0.78 12.24 -15.98
N ASN A 277 1.00 13.56 -15.99
CA ASN A 277 2.34 14.14 -15.90
C ASN A 277 3.06 13.73 -14.60
N ILE A 278 2.34 13.64 -13.46
CA ILE A 278 2.94 13.16 -12.20
C ILE A 278 3.45 11.72 -12.34
N LYS A 279 2.64 10.83 -12.90
CA LYS A 279 3.03 9.41 -13.06
C LYS A 279 4.28 9.28 -13.91
N GLU A 280 4.32 9.99 -15.04
CA GLU A 280 5.48 10.01 -15.93
C GLU A 280 6.73 10.56 -15.23
N MET A 281 6.59 11.68 -14.49
CA MET A 281 7.71 12.23 -13.72
C MET A 281 8.19 11.29 -12.61
N GLU A 282 7.30 10.55 -11.93
CA GLU A 282 7.70 9.58 -10.90
C GLU A 282 8.45 8.38 -11.49
N GLU A 283 8.07 7.94 -12.69
CA GLU A 283 8.80 6.89 -13.43
C GLU A 283 10.20 7.36 -13.84
N ASP A 284 10.29 8.54 -14.45
CA ASP A 284 11.56 9.13 -14.92
C ASP A 284 12.48 9.51 -13.75
N PHE A 285 11.92 9.86 -12.58
CA PHE A 285 12.70 10.15 -11.37
C PHE A 285 13.56 8.97 -10.91
N ASN A 286 13.12 7.73 -11.14
CA ASN A 286 13.90 6.54 -10.81
C ASN A 286 15.21 6.46 -11.61
N MET A 287 15.27 7.08 -12.80
CA MET A 287 16.51 7.19 -13.58
C MET A 287 17.42 8.30 -13.03
N ILE A 288 16.85 9.43 -12.60
CA ILE A 288 17.59 10.52 -11.94
C ILE A 288 18.20 10.02 -10.62
N GLU A 289 17.52 9.14 -9.90
CA GLU A 289 18.05 8.59 -8.65
C GLU A 289 19.37 7.82 -8.84
N LYS A 290 19.56 7.19 -10.01
CA LYS A 290 20.76 6.43 -10.39
C LYS A 290 21.93 7.31 -10.86
N PHE A 291 21.71 8.61 -10.99
CA PHE A 291 22.73 9.55 -11.46
C PHE A 291 23.86 9.72 -10.43
N LYS A 292 25.12 9.59 -10.88
CA LYS A 292 26.29 9.76 -10.01
C LYS A 292 26.65 11.23 -9.90
N LYS A 293 26.74 11.73 -8.66
CA LYS A 293 27.20 13.09 -8.40
C LYS A 293 28.62 13.27 -8.93
N TYR A 294 28.78 14.22 -9.84
CA TYR A 294 30.07 14.69 -10.28
C TYR A 294 30.52 15.87 -9.40
N LYS A 295 31.78 15.86 -9.00
CA LYS A 295 32.45 17.03 -8.45
C LYS A 295 33.58 17.37 -9.42
N ASN A 296 33.60 18.61 -9.91
CA ASN A 296 34.73 19.07 -10.71
C ASN A 296 36.01 18.95 -9.84
N ASN A 297 36.97 18.15 -10.29
CA ASN A 297 38.24 17.90 -9.59
C ASN A 297 39.31 18.98 -9.89
N GLY A 298 38.88 20.16 -10.35
CA GLY A 298 39.76 21.28 -10.69
C GLY A 298 40.18 21.31 -12.17
N LEU A 299 39.43 20.65 -13.07
CA LEU A 299 39.65 20.70 -14.51
C LEU A 299 39.06 22.00 -15.09
N PRO A 300 39.87 22.91 -15.66
CA PRO A 300 39.41 24.19 -16.20
C PRO A 300 38.90 24.05 -17.64
N SER A 301 37.71 23.46 -17.83
CA SER A 301 37.03 23.39 -19.13
C SER A 301 35.58 23.89 -19.03
N PRO A 302 35.12 24.76 -19.96
CA PRO A 302 33.71 25.16 -20.05
C PRO A 302 32.74 23.97 -20.16
N LEU A 303 33.17 22.85 -20.75
CA LEU A 303 32.37 21.63 -20.80
C LEU A 303 32.19 21.01 -19.40
N PHE A 304 33.26 20.90 -18.61
CA PHE A 304 33.18 20.33 -17.26
C PHE A 304 32.38 21.23 -16.31
N ASP A 305 32.40 22.54 -16.52
CA ASP A 305 31.55 23.48 -15.78
C ASP A 305 30.07 23.28 -16.11
N ARG A 306 29.71 23.12 -17.40
CA ARG A 306 28.35 22.75 -17.82
C ARG A 306 27.92 21.41 -17.21
N ILE A 307 28.81 20.41 -17.26
CA ILE A 307 28.56 19.08 -16.70
C ILE A 307 28.33 19.13 -15.18
N SER A 308 29.14 19.93 -14.49
CA SER A 308 29.03 20.16 -13.05
C SER A 308 27.73 20.91 -12.70
N SER A 309 27.37 21.94 -13.48
CA SER A 309 26.12 22.68 -13.34
C SER A 309 24.90 21.76 -13.48
N PHE A 310 24.86 20.94 -14.54
CA PHE A 310 23.81 19.94 -14.74
C PHE A 310 23.74 18.94 -13.58
N SER A 311 24.89 18.43 -13.12
CA SER A 311 24.95 17.53 -11.97
C SER A 311 24.39 18.17 -10.69
N SER A 312 24.68 19.45 -10.45
CA SER A 312 24.14 20.22 -9.33
C SER A 312 22.62 20.45 -9.47
N HIS A 313 22.16 20.74 -10.68
CA HIS A 313 20.75 20.88 -11.00
C HIS A 313 19.98 19.60 -10.71
N LEU A 314 20.45 18.44 -11.21
CA LEU A 314 19.80 17.14 -10.95
C LEU A 314 19.73 16.78 -9.46
N ASN A 315 20.74 17.15 -8.67
CA ASN A 315 20.66 16.98 -7.20
C ASN A 315 19.55 17.86 -6.59
N THR A 316 19.36 19.07 -7.13
CA THR A 316 18.27 19.97 -6.73
C THR A 316 16.92 19.40 -7.14
N VAL A 317 16.80 18.86 -8.36
CA VAL A 317 15.61 18.14 -8.83
C VAL A 317 15.30 16.97 -7.90
N LYS A 318 16.30 16.16 -7.55
CA LYS A 318 16.16 15.03 -6.62
C LYS A 318 15.53 15.45 -5.30
N TRP A 319 16.07 16.49 -4.67
CA TRP A 319 15.57 16.98 -3.40
C TRP A 319 14.17 17.60 -3.50
N LYS A 320 13.95 18.50 -4.46
CA LYS A 320 12.68 19.23 -4.63
C LYS A 320 11.54 18.31 -5.05
N PHE A 321 11.76 17.44 -6.04
CA PHE A 321 10.74 16.51 -6.50
C PHE A 321 10.32 15.55 -5.38
N THR A 322 11.28 15.01 -4.61
CA THR A 322 10.96 14.19 -3.43
C THR A 322 10.11 14.95 -2.42
N HIS A 323 10.46 16.21 -2.14
CA HIS A 323 9.70 17.06 -1.22
C HIS A 323 8.26 17.30 -1.70
N PHE A 324 8.08 17.64 -2.98
CA PHE A 324 6.76 17.89 -3.54
C PHE A 324 5.93 16.61 -3.71
N SER A 325 6.54 15.49 -4.09
CA SER A 325 5.88 14.17 -4.19
C SER A 325 5.25 13.75 -2.87
N ASN A 326 5.97 13.93 -1.76
CA ASN A 326 5.43 13.66 -0.43
C ASN A 326 4.22 14.55 -0.09
N GLN A 327 4.09 15.72 -0.71
CA GLN A 327 2.98 16.65 -0.48
C GLN A 327 1.79 16.40 -1.40
N TRP A 328 1.99 16.00 -2.66
CA TRP A 328 0.90 15.74 -3.60
C TRP A 328 0.30 14.32 -3.52
N LYS A 329 1.07 13.30 -3.12
CA LYS A 329 0.59 11.90 -3.04
C LYS A 329 -0.70 11.72 -2.22
N PRO A 330 -0.84 12.33 -1.04
CA PRO A 330 -2.09 12.24 -0.28
C PRO A 330 -3.29 12.85 -1.03
N PHE A 331 -3.06 13.91 -1.80
CA PHE A 331 -4.08 14.57 -2.61
C PHE A 331 -4.49 13.71 -3.81
N GLU A 332 -3.52 13.20 -4.57
CA GLU A 332 -3.75 12.25 -5.68
C GLU A 332 -4.56 11.04 -5.23
N LYS A 333 -4.17 10.41 -4.11
CA LYS A 333 -4.88 9.25 -3.56
C LYS A 333 -6.32 9.60 -3.18
N SER A 334 -6.53 10.77 -2.58
CA SER A 334 -7.86 11.23 -2.16
C SER A 334 -8.76 11.51 -3.37
N ILE A 335 -8.23 12.17 -4.41
CA ILE A 335 -8.96 12.41 -5.67
C ILE A 335 -9.28 11.09 -6.37
N SER A 336 -8.30 10.20 -6.53
CA SER A 336 -8.51 8.91 -7.22
C SER A 336 -9.59 8.08 -6.54
N HIS A 337 -9.60 8.07 -5.20
CA HIS A 337 -10.64 7.41 -4.43
C HIS A 337 -12.03 8.06 -4.61
N LEU A 338 -12.11 9.39 -4.60
CA LEU A 338 -13.35 10.13 -4.86
C LEU A 338 -13.91 9.86 -6.26
N LEU A 339 -13.04 9.78 -7.27
CA LEU A 339 -13.43 9.48 -8.65
C LEU A 339 -13.91 8.03 -8.81
N ASP A 340 -13.29 7.06 -8.14
CA ASP A 340 -13.78 5.67 -8.12
C ASP A 340 -15.16 5.56 -7.45
N LEU A 341 -15.33 6.27 -6.32
CA LEU A 341 -16.61 6.32 -5.61
C LEU A 341 -17.71 6.94 -6.45
N TYR A 342 -17.43 7.99 -7.23
CA TYR A 342 -18.40 8.64 -8.12
C TYR A 342 -19.09 7.63 -9.05
N ASN A 343 -18.34 6.71 -9.68
CA ASN A 343 -18.92 5.70 -10.57
C ASN A 343 -19.91 4.77 -9.84
N LYS A 344 -19.69 4.53 -8.55
CA LYS A 344 -20.56 3.71 -7.69
C LYS A 344 -21.75 4.51 -7.12
N THR A 345 -21.65 5.84 -7.01
CA THR A 345 -22.67 6.70 -6.39
C THR A 345 -23.52 7.53 -7.35
N VAL A 346 -23.14 7.67 -8.63
CA VAL A 346 -23.75 8.67 -9.54
C VAL A 346 -25.28 8.64 -9.60
N ASN A 347 -25.89 7.46 -9.54
CA ASN A 347 -27.36 7.30 -9.59
C ASN A 347 -27.97 6.94 -8.23
N LEU A 348 -27.14 6.76 -7.21
CA LEU A 348 -27.56 6.12 -5.97
C LEU A 348 -28.46 7.03 -5.11
N PRO A 349 -28.13 8.32 -4.85
CA PRO A 349 -29.01 9.17 -4.05
C PRO A 349 -30.34 9.45 -4.77
N THR A 350 -30.31 9.61 -6.09
CA THR A 350 -31.54 9.73 -6.91
C THR A 350 -32.40 8.46 -6.83
N SER A 351 -31.79 7.27 -6.84
CA SER A 351 -32.52 6.00 -6.73
C SER A 351 -33.19 5.86 -5.36
N ILE A 352 -32.46 6.17 -4.29
CA ILE A 352 -32.99 6.17 -2.91
C ILE A 352 -34.12 7.21 -2.76
N SER A 353 -33.95 8.42 -3.30
CA SER A 353 -34.98 9.47 -3.25
C SER A 353 -36.25 9.03 -3.99
N LYS A 354 -36.13 8.42 -5.17
CA LYS A 354 -37.27 7.84 -5.90
C LYS A 354 -37.96 6.72 -5.12
N CYS A 355 -37.22 5.83 -4.45
CA CYS A 355 -37.79 4.79 -3.59
C CYS A 355 -38.61 5.40 -2.44
N LEU A 356 -38.09 6.45 -1.80
CA LEU A 356 -38.77 7.13 -0.70
C LEU A 356 -40.02 7.92 -1.16
N GLN A 357 -40.00 8.50 -2.36
CA GLN A 357 -41.09 9.31 -2.91
C GLN A 357 -42.24 8.47 -3.49
N ASN A 358 -41.93 7.39 -4.22
CA ASN A 358 -42.93 6.60 -4.95
C ASN A 358 -43.71 5.64 -4.04
N ASP A 359 -43.07 5.10 -3.00
CA ASP A 359 -43.62 4.03 -2.15
C ASP A 359 -43.94 4.52 -0.72
N GLY A 360 -44.20 5.83 -0.57
CA GLY A 360 -44.35 6.57 0.69
C GLY A 360 -44.71 5.71 1.90
N ILE A 361 -43.82 5.68 2.89
CA ILE A 361 -43.92 4.78 4.05
C ILE A 361 -45.06 5.24 4.96
N SER A 362 -46.28 4.81 4.64
CA SER A 362 -47.47 4.97 5.47
C SER A 362 -47.95 3.60 5.92
N VAL A 363 -47.11 2.92 6.69
CA VAL A 363 -47.47 1.66 7.35
C VAL A 363 -47.94 1.98 8.77
N ASP A 364 -49.25 2.04 8.98
CA ASP A 364 -49.87 2.19 10.30
C ASP A 364 -50.78 1.00 10.60
N PHE A 365 -50.28 0.09 11.44
CA PHE A 365 -50.99 -1.11 11.89
C PHE A 365 -51.68 -0.94 13.25
N SER A 366 -51.76 0.28 13.77
CA SER A 366 -52.30 0.54 15.12
C SER A 366 -53.76 0.12 15.28
N LYS A 367 -54.56 0.23 14.22
CA LYS A 367 -55.98 -0.17 14.21
C LYS A 367 -56.15 -1.69 14.16
N GLN A 368 -55.27 -2.38 13.44
CA GLN A 368 -55.31 -3.83 13.21
C GLN A 368 -54.77 -4.61 14.41
N LYS A 369 -53.92 -4.00 15.24
CA LYS A 369 -53.37 -4.61 16.45
C LYS A 369 -54.46 -5.06 17.44
N GLY A 370 -55.43 -4.20 17.74
CA GLY A 370 -56.50 -4.53 18.69
C GLY A 370 -57.45 -5.64 18.19
N GLU A 371 -57.64 -5.76 16.89
CA GLU A 371 -58.44 -6.84 16.29
C GLU A 371 -57.68 -8.18 16.32
N LEU A 372 -56.38 -8.15 16.05
CA LEU A 372 -55.52 -9.34 16.15
C LEU A 372 -55.35 -9.84 17.57
N GLU A 373 -55.26 -8.96 18.57
CA GLU A 373 -55.21 -9.35 19.97
C GLU A 373 -56.46 -10.16 20.36
N ARG A 374 -57.65 -9.73 19.94
CA ARG A 374 -58.91 -10.47 20.17
C ARG A 374 -58.94 -11.82 19.44
N LEU A 375 -58.42 -11.87 18.22
CA LEU A 375 -58.29 -13.12 17.46
C LEU A 375 -57.28 -14.08 18.13
N ASN A 376 -56.18 -13.55 18.64
CA ASN A 376 -55.14 -14.30 19.35
C ASN A 376 -55.67 -14.92 20.63
N GLU A 377 -56.45 -14.18 21.43
CA GLU A 377 -57.09 -14.74 22.64
C GLU A 377 -57.95 -15.96 22.35
N THR A 378 -58.67 -15.96 21.22
CA THR A 378 -59.51 -17.11 20.82
C THR A 378 -58.65 -18.29 20.38
N LEU A 379 -57.53 -18.02 19.69
CA LEU A 379 -56.60 -19.04 19.23
C LEU A 379 -55.76 -19.64 20.38
N GLU A 380 -55.40 -18.86 21.39
CA GLU A 380 -54.76 -19.35 22.61
C GLU A 380 -55.70 -20.23 23.44
N LYS A 381 -56.99 -19.89 23.50
CA LYS A 381 -58.02 -20.78 24.07
C LYS A 381 -58.12 -22.09 23.30
N TYR A 382 -58.06 -22.05 21.97
CA TYR A 382 -57.99 -23.25 21.13
C TYR A 382 -56.72 -24.08 21.43
N LYS A 383 -55.54 -23.46 21.44
CA LYS A 383 -54.27 -24.15 21.77
C LYS A 383 -54.29 -24.79 23.14
N SER A 384 -54.82 -24.09 24.14
CA SER A 384 -54.97 -24.63 25.50
C SER A 384 -55.92 -25.83 25.52
N ALA A 385 -57.06 -25.74 24.84
CA ALA A 385 -58.01 -26.84 24.71
C ALA A 385 -57.38 -28.05 23.98
N LYS A 386 -56.62 -27.79 22.91
CA LYS A 386 -55.87 -28.80 22.17
C LYS A 386 -54.79 -29.47 23.04
N ASN A 387 -54.00 -28.70 23.78
CA ASN A 387 -52.99 -29.27 24.68
C ASN A 387 -53.63 -30.15 25.77
N GLN A 388 -54.78 -29.74 26.30
CA GLN A 388 -55.55 -30.55 27.25
C GLN A 388 -56.08 -31.83 26.58
N HIS A 389 -56.54 -31.72 25.34
CA HIS A 389 -57.00 -32.83 24.53
C HIS A 389 -55.86 -33.82 24.23
N ASP A 390 -54.70 -33.36 23.76
CA ASP A 390 -53.49 -34.15 23.52
C ASP A 390 -53.00 -34.86 24.79
N MET A 391 -53.07 -34.16 25.94
CA MET A 391 -52.74 -34.74 27.25
C MET A 391 -53.74 -35.82 27.67
N ALA A 392 -55.04 -35.63 27.37
CA ALA A 392 -56.07 -36.64 27.62
C ALA A 392 -55.89 -37.88 26.72
N ILE A 393 -55.52 -37.69 25.45
CA ILE A 393 -55.14 -38.77 24.53
C ILE A 393 -53.93 -39.52 25.08
N SER A 394 -52.86 -38.82 25.44
CA SER A 394 -51.64 -39.41 26.01
C SER A 394 -51.92 -40.21 27.29
N THR A 395 -52.76 -39.68 28.18
CA THR A 395 -53.18 -40.36 29.41
C THR A 395 -53.99 -41.62 29.11
N THR A 396 -54.92 -41.54 28.15
CA THR A 396 -55.72 -42.69 27.70
C THR A 396 -54.85 -43.78 27.11
N ILE A 397 -53.88 -43.40 26.26
CA ILE A 397 -52.88 -44.33 25.69
C ILE A 397 -52.07 -45.01 26.80
N LYS A 398 -51.58 -44.26 27.81
CA LYS A 398 -50.85 -44.82 28.95
C LYS A 398 -51.69 -45.78 29.78
N PHE A 399 -52.98 -45.47 29.97
CA PHE A 399 -53.93 -46.35 30.66
C PHE A 399 -54.08 -47.69 29.91
N PHE A 400 -54.28 -47.64 28.59
CA PHE A 400 -54.33 -48.86 27.76
C PHE A 400 -53.04 -49.66 27.82
N GLN A 401 -51.87 -49.01 27.81
CA GLN A 401 -50.58 -49.69 27.95
C GLN A 401 -50.43 -50.39 29.31
N PHE A 402 -50.92 -49.76 30.40
CA PHE A 402 -50.79 -50.28 31.77
C PHE A 402 -51.71 -51.47 32.06
N ASP A 403 -53.00 -51.36 31.74
CA ASP A 403 -53.98 -52.45 31.94
C ASP A 403 -53.66 -53.67 31.04
N TYR A 404 -53.10 -53.41 29.85
CA TYR A 404 -52.67 -54.45 28.92
C TYR A 404 -51.43 -55.21 29.41
N LEU A 405 -50.44 -54.51 29.97
CA LEU A 405 -49.23 -55.14 30.52
C LEU A 405 -49.53 -55.95 31.79
N TYR A 406 -50.54 -55.57 32.57
CA TYR A 406 -50.88 -56.22 33.84
C TYR A 406 -51.81 -57.43 33.69
N LEU A 407 -52.58 -57.51 32.61
CA LEU A 407 -53.57 -58.58 32.41
C LEU A 407 -53.37 -59.25 31.05
N LEU A 408 -52.95 -60.51 31.05
CA LEU A 408 -53.07 -61.42 29.89
C LEU A 408 -54.57 -61.78 29.69
N ILE A 409 -55.37 -60.81 29.26
CA ILE A 409 -56.83 -60.89 29.18
C ILE A 409 -57.28 -61.89 28.08
N SER A 410 -58.33 -62.69 28.35
CA SER A 410 -58.99 -63.53 27.34
C SER A 410 -59.76 -62.70 26.30
N GLU A 411 -59.95 -63.22 25.09
CA GLU A 411 -60.71 -62.55 24.01
C GLU A 411 -62.10 -62.04 24.46
N SER A 412 -62.80 -62.79 25.34
CA SER A 412 -64.09 -62.38 25.90
C SER A 412 -64.01 -61.15 26.80
N LYS A 413 -63.00 -61.08 27.68
CA LYS A 413 -62.80 -59.95 28.59
C LYS A 413 -62.22 -58.75 27.85
N LEU A 414 -61.41 -58.95 26.80
CA LEU A 414 -61.02 -57.84 25.92
C LEU A 414 -62.26 -57.26 25.25
N ASN A 415 -63.13 -58.09 24.67
CA ASN A 415 -64.38 -57.62 24.06
C ASN A 415 -65.31 -56.92 25.08
N GLU A 416 -65.32 -57.35 26.34
CA GLU A 416 -66.07 -56.70 27.42
C GLU A 416 -65.44 -55.37 27.88
N LEU A 417 -64.11 -55.33 28.01
CA LEU A 417 -63.33 -54.11 28.29
C LEU A 417 -63.53 -53.09 27.16
N MET A 418 -63.52 -53.55 25.92
CA MET A 418 -63.80 -52.75 24.72
C MET A 418 -65.24 -52.22 24.73
N LYS A 419 -66.21 -53.00 25.20
CA LYS A 419 -67.60 -52.53 25.38
C LYS A 419 -67.76 -51.52 26.53
N ARG A 420 -66.92 -51.55 27.56
CA ARG A 420 -66.95 -50.64 28.72
C ARG A 420 -66.12 -49.36 28.54
N ILE A 421 -64.95 -49.46 27.92
CA ILE A 421 -64.05 -48.31 27.73
C ILE A 421 -64.54 -47.41 26.62
N VAL A 422 -65.17 -47.97 25.57
CA VAL A 422 -65.76 -47.18 24.49
C VAL A 422 -66.68 -46.08 25.07
N PRO A 423 -67.66 -46.35 25.96
CA PRO A 423 -68.49 -45.30 26.56
C PRO A 423 -67.83 -44.31 27.55
N GLU A 424 -66.87 -44.73 28.40
CA GLU A 424 -66.34 -43.90 29.50
C GLU A 424 -65.10 -43.09 29.12
N GLY A 425 -64.21 -43.66 28.29
CA GLY A 425 -63.14 -42.91 27.63
C GLY A 425 -63.69 -41.95 26.57
N ASP A 426 -64.84 -42.31 25.95
CA ASP A 426 -65.57 -41.45 25.00
C ASP A 426 -65.91 -40.11 25.64
N LEU A 427 -66.41 -40.04 26.88
CA LEU A 427 -66.98 -38.78 27.40
C LEU A 427 -65.92 -37.68 27.65
N CYS A 428 -64.75 -38.04 28.15
CA CYS A 428 -63.68 -37.09 28.49
C CYS A 428 -62.98 -36.55 27.22
N LEU A 429 -62.53 -37.45 26.34
CA LEU A 429 -61.92 -37.10 25.05
C LEU A 429 -62.90 -36.32 24.17
N HIS A 430 -64.17 -36.74 24.13
CA HIS A 430 -65.25 -36.02 23.44
C HIS A 430 -65.44 -34.59 23.98
N THR A 431 -65.39 -34.39 25.30
CA THR A 431 -65.55 -33.06 25.91
C THR A 431 -64.40 -32.13 25.53
N HIS A 432 -63.16 -32.62 25.51
CA HIS A 432 -61.98 -31.83 25.14
C HIS A 432 -61.96 -31.48 23.65
N LEU A 433 -62.31 -32.44 22.78
CA LEU A 433 -62.41 -32.21 21.34
C LEU A 433 -63.59 -31.28 20.98
N LEU A 434 -64.73 -31.39 21.67
CA LEU A 434 -65.84 -30.45 21.51
C LEU A 434 -65.44 -29.02 21.87
N ARG A 435 -64.63 -28.85 22.92
CA ARG A 435 -64.07 -27.55 23.29
C ARG A 435 -63.14 -27.04 22.20
N GLU A 436 -62.21 -27.88 21.73
CA GLU A 436 -61.27 -27.54 20.65
C GLU A 436 -62.01 -27.09 19.37
N ALA A 437 -62.91 -27.92 18.84
CA ALA A 437 -63.68 -27.61 17.64
C ALA A 437 -64.63 -26.40 17.83
N GLY A 438 -65.20 -26.26 19.04
CA GLY A 438 -66.04 -25.11 19.40
C GLY A 438 -65.27 -23.78 19.37
N PHE A 439 -64.02 -23.76 19.86
CA PHE A 439 -63.15 -22.59 19.78
C PHE A 439 -62.76 -22.25 18.34
N LEU A 440 -62.37 -23.24 17.55
CA LEU A 440 -61.99 -23.00 16.15
C LEU A 440 -63.18 -22.54 15.30
N LYS A 441 -64.39 -23.09 15.52
CA LYS A 441 -65.61 -22.62 14.88
C LYS A 441 -65.97 -21.19 15.29
N SER A 442 -65.79 -20.84 16.57
CA SER A 442 -66.00 -19.48 17.06
C SER A 442 -64.99 -18.51 16.44
N PHE A 443 -63.75 -18.96 16.26
CA PHE A 443 -62.70 -18.24 15.56
C PHE A 443 -63.03 -18.01 14.08
N CYS A 444 -63.54 -19.02 13.35
CA CYS A 444 -63.94 -18.88 11.94
C CYS A 444 -65.05 -17.83 11.74
N LYS A 445 -66.02 -17.77 12.66
CA LYS A 445 -67.10 -16.78 12.64
C LYS A 445 -66.63 -15.32 12.75
N LEU A 446 -65.42 -15.09 13.27
CA LEU A 446 -64.81 -13.77 13.33
C LEU A 446 -64.22 -13.33 11.98
N ASN A 447 -64.37 -14.14 10.92
CA ASN A 447 -63.83 -13.90 9.58
C ASN A 447 -62.35 -13.46 9.58
N PRO A 448 -61.47 -14.27 10.20
CA PRO A 448 -60.07 -13.91 10.44
C PRO A 448 -59.33 -13.61 9.14
N ARG A 449 -59.70 -14.27 8.03
CA ARG A 449 -59.13 -14.05 6.70
C ARG A 449 -59.25 -12.60 6.24
N LYS A 450 -60.43 -12.00 6.40
CA LYS A 450 -60.66 -10.59 6.03
C LYS A 450 -59.75 -9.64 6.81
N HIS A 451 -59.60 -9.88 8.12
CA HIS A 451 -58.75 -9.06 8.99
C HIS A 451 -57.26 -9.25 8.70
N THR A 452 -56.85 -10.41 8.20
CA THR A 452 -55.45 -10.69 7.83
C THR A 452 -55.09 -10.26 6.41
N ASP A 453 -56.02 -10.29 5.46
CA ASP A 453 -55.76 -9.96 4.05
C ASP A 453 -55.34 -8.49 3.88
N ASP A 454 -55.96 -7.57 4.61
CA ASP A 454 -55.58 -6.15 4.60
C ASP A 454 -54.14 -5.94 5.07
N ILE A 455 -53.72 -6.64 6.14
CA ILE A 455 -52.35 -6.57 6.65
C ILE A 455 -51.37 -7.19 5.65
N ILE A 456 -51.76 -8.29 5.01
CA ILE A 456 -50.95 -8.97 4.00
C ILE A 456 -50.69 -8.06 2.80
N GLU A 457 -51.69 -7.33 2.32
CA GLU A 457 -51.51 -6.38 1.22
C GLU A 457 -50.58 -5.23 1.61
N GLU A 458 -50.70 -4.69 2.82
CA GLU A 458 -49.76 -3.69 3.33
C GLU A 458 -48.33 -4.25 3.50
N LEU A 459 -48.18 -5.50 3.94
CA LEU A 459 -46.87 -6.16 4.01
C LEU A 459 -46.27 -6.40 2.63
N LYS A 460 -47.07 -6.65 1.59
CA LYS A 460 -46.57 -6.75 0.20
C LYS A 460 -46.06 -5.41 -0.30
N LYS A 461 -46.79 -4.32 -0.07
CA LYS A 461 -46.32 -2.96 -0.40
C LYS A 461 -45.04 -2.63 0.35
N PHE A 462 -44.98 -2.95 1.64
CA PHE A 462 -43.78 -2.77 2.45
C PHE A 462 -42.60 -3.60 1.92
N LYS A 463 -42.83 -4.85 1.49
CA LYS A 463 -41.79 -5.67 0.83
C LYS A 463 -41.27 -5.03 -0.44
N THR A 464 -42.15 -4.47 -1.29
CA THR A 464 -41.74 -3.75 -2.50
C THR A 464 -40.85 -2.57 -2.17
N PHE A 465 -41.22 -1.78 -1.15
CA PHE A 465 -40.39 -0.69 -0.63
C PHE A 465 -39.02 -1.19 -0.17
N LEU A 466 -38.96 -2.25 0.65
CA LEU A 466 -37.69 -2.80 1.15
C LEU A 466 -36.79 -3.31 0.00
N ASN A 467 -37.38 -3.93 -1.02
CA ASN A 467 -36.66 -4.43 -2.20
C ASN A 467 -36.15 -3.31 -3.14
N CYS A 468 -36.56 -2.06 -2.92
CA CYS A 468 -36.10 -0.93 -3.70
C CYS A 468 -34.62 -0.58 -3.39
N PHE A 469 -34.12 -1.01 -2.23
CA PHE A 469 -32.75 -0.74 -1.78
C PHE A 469 -31.83 -1.95 -2.03
N LYS A 470 -30.59 -1.68 -2.44
CA LYS A 470 -29.53 -2.72 -2.56
C LYS A 470 -28.65 -2.72 -1.31
N ASP A 471 -28.16 -3.89 -0.92
CA ASP A 471 -27.36 -4.07 0.31
C ASP A 471 -26.09 -3.21 0.36
N ASP A 472 -25.45 -2.94 -0.78
CA ASP A 472 -24.21 -2.17 -0.89
C ASP A 472 -24.43 -0.64 -0.85
N SER A 473 -25.66 -0.17 -1.06
CA SER A 473 -26.02 1.24 -1.19
C SER A 473 -25.57 2.10 0.00
N PHE A 474 -25.73 1.55 1.21
CA PHE A 474 -25.42 2.27 2.44
C PHE A 474 -23.91 2.41 2.69
N SER A 475 -23.12 1.38 2.33
CA SER A 475 -21.66 1.43 2.46
C SER A 475 -21.07 2.49 1.54
N VAL A 476 -21.51 2.49 0.27
CA VAL A 476 -20.99 3.42 -0.74
C VAL A 476 -21.33 4.87 -0.38
N ILE A 477 -22.52 5.15 0.15
CA ILE A 477 -22.86 6.50 0.63
C ILE A 477 -21.96 6.90 1.79
N ASN A 478 -21.78 6.05 2.80
CA ASN A 478 -20.91 6.38 3.94
C ASN A 478 -19.46 6.63 3.51
N GLU A 479 -18.93 5.79 2.61
CA GLU A 479 -17.59 5.98 2.04
C GLU A 479 -17.47 7.32 1.29
N LEU A 480 -18.50 7.69 0.51
CA LEU A 480 -18.57 8.99 -0.17
C LEU A 480 -18.54 10.16 0.82
N LEU A 481 -19.33 10.08 1.89
CA LEU A 481 -19.37 11.11 2.93
C LEU A 481 -18.01 11.29 3.62
N ASP A 482 -17.36 10.19 3.98
CA ASP A 482 -16.03 10.21 4.61
C ASP A 482 -14.93 10.70 3.66
N ALA A 483 -15.06 10.42 2.36
CA ALA A 483 -14.16 10.93 1.34
C ALA A 483 -14.34 12.45 1.14
N CYS A 484 -15.57 12.94 1.16
CA CYS A 484 -15.90 14.37 1.09
C CYS A 484 -15.36 15.17 2.29
N GLU A 485 -15.37 14.60 3.50
CA GLU A 485 -14.82 15.26 4.71
C GLU A 485 -13.31 15.55 4.58
N LYS A 486 -12.59 14.71 3.85
CA LYS A 486 -11.13 14.84 3.67
C LYS A 486 -10.74 15.97 2.70
N ILE A 487 -11.68 16.51 1.93
CA ILE A 487 -11.44 17.55 0.92
C ILE A 487 -10.92 18.86 1.55
N ASP A 488 -11.34 19.20 2.77
CA ASP A 488 -10.86 20.41 3.44
C ASP A 488 -9.38 20.40 3.76
N LYS A 489 -8.80 19.21 3.87
CA LYS A 489 -7.37 19.04 4.14
C LYS A 489 -6.53 19.14 2.86
N TRP A 490 -7.16 19.33 1.70
CA TRP A 490 -6.47 19.39 0.42
C TRP A 490 -5.73 20.70 0.24
N LYS A 491 -4.40 20.59 0.14
CA LYS A 491 -3.52 21.70 -0.24
C LYS A 491 -3.32 21.74 -1.75
N ALA A 492 -4.39 21.87 -2.53
CA ALA A 492 -4.34 21.80 -4.00
C ALA A 492 -3.42 22.86 -4.64
N LYS A 493 -3.24 24.01 -3.98
CA LYS A 493 -2.24 25.01 -4.41
C LYS A 493 -0.81 24.43 -4.38
N ILE A 494 -0.49 23.63 -3.36
CA ILE A 494 0.81 22.98 -3.23
C ILE A 494 0.97 21.90 -4.31
N PHE A 495 -0.10 21.16 -4.62
CA PHE A 495 -0.12 20.20 -5.72
C PHE A 495 0.24 20.87 -7.05
N LEU A 496 -0.48 21.92 -7.44
CA LEU A 496 -0.25 22.59 -8.72
C LEU A 496 1.12 23.28 -8.79
N VAL A 497 1.53 23.99 -7.72
CA VAL A 497 2.85 24.60 -7.65
C VAL A 497 3.95 23.54 -7.73
N GLY A 498 3.81 22.43 -7.01
CA GLY A 498 4.79 21.34 -7.03
C GLY A 498 4.93 20.69 -8.39
N ILE A 499 3.83 20.46 -9.12
CA ILE A 499 3.88 19.94 -10.49
C ILE A 499 4.51 20.96 -11.43
N SER A 500 4.10 22.22 -11.34
CA SER A 500 4.64 23.26 -12.21
C SER A 500 6.14 23.44 -12.01
N ASP A 501 6.59 23.52 -10.75
CA ASP A 501 8.00 23.63 -10.40
C ASP A 501 8.77 22.39 -10.87
N SER A 502 8.19 21.20 -10.75
CA SER A 502 8.81 19.95 -11.21
C SER A 502 9.00 19.97 -12.73
N VAL A 503 7.95 20.23 -13.51
CA VAL A 503 8.05 20.28 -14.98
C VAL A 503 9.08 21.33 -15.43
N ILE A 504 9.12 22.51 -14.81
CA ILE A 504 10.14 23.54 -15.11
C ILE A 504 11.54 22.99 -14.84
N MET A 505 11.76 22.29 -13.73
CA MET A 505 13.06 21.69 -13.44
C MET A 505 13.49 20.64 -14.46
N PHE A 506 12.54 19.83 -14.97
CA PHE A 506 12.83 18.88 -16.04
C PHE A 506 13.07 19.59 -17.39
N GLN A 507 12.40 20.71 -17.67
CA GLN A 507 12.66 21.56 -18.84
C GLN A 507 14.03 22.25 -18.76
N ASP A 508 14.41 22.78 -17.60
CA ASP A 508 15.74 23.33 -17.35
C ASP A 508 16.81 22.24 -17.53
N ALA A 509 16.55 21.02 -17.05
CA ALA A 509 17.44 19.88 -17.24
C ALA A 509 17.59 19.53 -18.73
N TYR A 510 16.49 19.55 -19.50
CA TYR A 510 16.53 19.40 -20.96
C TYR A 510 17.41 20.46 -21.62
N GLN A 511 17.22 21.74 -21.28
CA GLN A 511 18.00 22.84 -21.86
C GLN A 511 19.49 22.70 -21.54
N MET A 512 19.84 22.36 -20.29
CA MET A 512 21.22 22.10 -19.90
C MET A 512 21.82 20.89 -20.64
N MET A 513 21.02 19.87 -20.93
CA MET A 513 21.44 18.73 -21.74
C MET A 513 21.70 19.12 -23.20
N GLU A 514 20.80 19.87 -23.83
CA GLU A 514 21.02 20.39 -25.19
C GLU A 514 22.28 21.26 -25.25
N GLU A 515 22.52 22.07 -24.22
CA GLU A 515 23.71 22.90 -24.11
C GLU A 515 25.00 22.08 -24.01
N ILE A 516 24.96 20.88 -23.41
CA ILE A 516 26.10 19.96 -23.32
C ILE A 516 26.26 19.20 -24.63
N GLU A 517 25.19 18.67 -25.20
CA GLU A 517 25.22 17.91 -26.45
C GLU A 517 25.71 18.75 -27.63
N ASN A 518 25.25 20.00 -27.71
CA ASN A 518 25.65 20.94 -28.76
C ASN A 518 26.99 21.64 -28.48
N TRP A 519 27.58 21.46 -27.29
CA TRP A 519 28.87 22.06 -26.99
C TRP A 519 29.95 21.44 -27.87
N LYS A 520 30.75 22.30 -28.50
CA LYS A 520 31.93 21.89 -29.25
C LYS A 520 33.12 22.76 -28.82
N PRO A 521 34.32 22.18 -28.70
CA PRO A 521 35.54 22.97 -28.50
C PRO A 521 35.74 23.91 -29.69
N GLU A 522 36.29 25.10 -29.42
CA GLU A 522 36.68 26.03 -30.48
C GLU A 522 37.70 25.36 -31.43
N PRO A 523 37.57 25.55 -32.75
CA PRO A 523 38.51 24.98 -33.72
C PRO A 523 39.95 25.41 -33.40
N ASN A 524 40.84 24.45 -33.16
CA ASN A 524 42.24 24.70 -32.88
C ASN A 524 43.10 23.55 -33.44
N SER A 525 43.88 23.83 -34.48
CA SER A 525 44.69 22.83 -35.19
C SER A 525 45.82 22.23 -34.34
N VAL A 526 46.29 22.92 -33.30
CA VAL A 526 47.31 22.41 -32.38
C VAL A 526 46.70 21.42 -31.39
N ILE A 527 45.49 21.70 -30.91
CA ILE A 527 44.74 20.80 -30.01
C ILE A 527 44.23 19.58 -30.78
N GLU A 528 43.81 19.72 -32.03
CA GLU A 528 43.41 18.59 -32.89
C GLU A 528 44.56 17.58 -33.09
N LYS A 529 45.81 18.04 -33.03
CA LYS A 529 47.04 17.23 -33.14
C LYS A 529 47.69 16.93 -31.78
N PHE A 530 46.90 16.91 -30.70
CA PHE A 530 47.39 16.57 -29.37
C PHE A 530 48.16 15.23 -29.39
N PRO A 531 49.38 15.15 -28.83
CA PRO A 531 50.30 14.05 -29.12
C PRO A 531 50.09 12.80 -28.28
N LEU A 532 49.37 12.90 -27.16
CA LEU A 532 49.16 11.76 -26.26
C LEU A 532 47.85 11.07 -26.59
N ASN A 533 47.81 9.75 -26.47
CA ASN A 533 46.61 8.93 -26.55
C ASN A 533 46.19 8.37 -25.18
N LYS A 534 45.16 7.51 -25.14
CA LYS A 534 44.66 6.92 -23.89
C LYS A 534 45.70 6.04 -23.17
N GLU A 535 46.47 5.24 -23.91
CA GLU A 535 47.53 4.39 -23.32
C GLU A 535 48.65 5.25 -22.73
N ASP A 536 49.00 6.37 -23.38
CA ASP A 536 50.01 7.30 -22.87
C ASP A 536 49.55 7.95 -21.55
N LEU A 537 48.27 8.30 -21.43
CA LEU A 537 47.68 8.78 -20.17
C LEU A 537 47.66 7.70 -19.09
N GLU A 538 47.40 6.44 -19.44
CA GLU A 538 47.48 5.32 -18.48
C GLU A 538 48.90 5.17 -17.92
N ARG A 539 49.93 5.29 -18.77
CA ARG A 539 51.35 5.31 -18.34
C ARG A 539 51.64 6.46 -17.37
N ILE A 540 51.12 7.67 -17.62
CA ILE A 540 51.27 8.80 -16.69
C ILE A 540 50.58 8.51 -15.35
N SER A 541 49.34 7.99 -15.38
CA SER A 541 48.60 7.61 -14.18
C SER A 541 49.35 6.58 -13.34
N ASP A 542 49.91 5.56 -13.98
CA ASP A 542 50.64 4.51 -13.27
C ASP A 542 51.94 5.01 -12.64
N GLY A 543 52.63 5.95 -13.30
CA GLY A 543 53.76 6.68 -12.72
C GLY A 543 53.36 7.58 -11.54
N ILE A 544 52.20 8.27 -11.61
CA ILE A 544 51.65 9.05 -10.50
C ILE A 544 51.38 8.15 -9.28
N LYS A 545 50.74 6.99 -9.49
CA LYS A 545 50.46 6.03 -8.43
C LYS A 545 51.74 5.51 -7.79
N ALA A 546 52.73 5.13 -8.61
CA ALA A 546 54.04 4.68 -8.15
C ALA A 546 54.73 5.76 -7.30
N LYS A 547 54.80 6.99 -7.79
CA LYS A 547 55.39 8.14 -7.08
C LYS A 547 54.63 8.49 -5.80
N GLY A 548 53.30 8.37 -5.82
CA GLY A 548 52.44 8.58 -4.65
C GLY A 548 52.69 7.53 -3.56
N LEU A 549 52.88 6.27 -3.92
CA LEU A 549 53.24 5.20 -2.99
C LEU A 549 54.63 5.44 -2.37
N ALA A 550 55.63 5.81 -3.19
CA ALA A 550 56.96 6.17 -2.70
C ALA A 550 56.92 7.37 -1.74
N LEU A 551 56.13 8.40 -2.05
CA LEU A 551 55.92 9.55 -1.17
C LEU A 551 55.26 9.15 0.15
N LYS A 552 54.28 8.24 0.12
CA LYS A 552 53.60 7.72 1.31
C LYS A 552 54.56 6.96 2.24
N ILE A 553 55.37 6.06 1.67
CA ILE A 553 56.41 5.31 2.39
C ILE A 553 57.45 6.26 2.99
N ALA A 554 57.93 7.23 2.21
CA ALA A 554 58.91 8.22 2.65
C ALA A 554 58.38 9.15 3.75
N ASN A 555 57.16 9.66 3.63
CA ASN A 555 56.53 10.52 4.63
C ASN A 555 56.32 9.77 5.93
N PHE A 556 55.82 8.53 5.87
CA PHE A 556 55.61 7.74 7.06
C PHE A 556 56.93 7.49 7.79
N TRP A 557 57.96 7.03 7.07
CA TRP A 557 59.27 6.70 7.66
C TRP A 557 60.04 7.90 8.22
N ARG A 558 59.88 9.10 7.62
CA ARG A 558 60.63 10.32 8.01
C ARG A 558 59.87 11.24 8.95
N ASN A 559 58.55 11.38 8.79
CA ASN A 559 57.76 12.44 9.44
C ASN A 559 56.66 11.90 10.36
N ASP A 560 55.95 10.84 9.96
CA ASP A 560 54.80 10.35 10.75
C ASP A 560 55.22 9.32 11.80
N TRP A 561 56.43 8.76 11.68
CA TRP A 561 57.09 7.92 12.66
C TRP A 561 57.91 8.77 13.65
N GLU A 562 57.30 9.82 14.19
CA GLU A 562 57.86 10.61 15.30
C GLU A 562 57.71 9.85 16.63
N GLU A 563 58.75 9.93 17.47
CA GLU A 563 58.92 9.19 18.74
C GLU A 563 59.19 7.68 18.57
N ARG A 564 60.25 7.32 17.83
CA ARG A 564 60.86 5.97 17.92
C ARG A 564 61.35 5.73 19.35
N ASP A 565 60.52 5.19 20.23
CA ASP A 565 61.07 4.61 21.44
C ASP A 565 61.70 3.26 21.04
N GLU A 566 63.01 3.28 20.80
CA GLU A 566 63.82 2.08 20.53
C GLU A 566 63.56 0.96 21.56
N LEU A 567 63.06 1.33 22.75
CA LEU A 567 62.61 0.42 23.80
C LEU A 567 61.39 -0.44 23.43
N ASP A 568 60.48 0.05 22.58
CA ASP A 568 59.26 -0.67 22.20
C ASP A 568 59.55 -1.91 21.33
N PHE A 569 60.66 -1.87 20.59
CA PHE A 569 61.13 -2.97 19.75
C PHE A 569 62.26 -3.78 20.39
N LYS A 570 62.62 -3.49 21.65
CA LYS A 570 63.67 -4.20 22.39
C LYS A 570 63.52 -5.73 22.40
N PRO A 571 62.31 -6.33 22.51
CA PRO A 571 62.15 -7.78 22.44
C PRO A 571 62.61 -8.39 21.11
N ILE A 572 62.58 -7.61 20.03
CA ILE A 572 62.98 -8.01 18.68
C ILE A 572 64.09 -7.13 18.11
N TRP A 573 64.94 -6.57 18.98
CA TRP A 573 65.94 -5.54 18.63
C TRP A 573 66.81 -5.93 17.43
N PHE A 574 67.29 -7.17 17.37
CA PHE A 574 68.14 -7.63 16.27
C PHE A 574 67.40 -7.62 14.92
N ALA A 575 66.11 -7.93 14.90
CA ALA A 575 65.31 -7.85 13.69
C ALA A 575 65.04 -6.39 13.31
N TRP A 576 64.70 -5.57 14.32
CA TRP A 576 64.43 -4.15 14.18
C TRP A 576 65.63 -3.36 13.65
N GLU A 577 66.82 -3.51 14.24
CA GLU A 577 68.03 -2.77 13.85
C GLU A 577 68.43 -3.05 12.38
N ASN A 578 68.29 -4.30 11.95
CA ASN A 578 68.56 -4.68 10.56
C ASN A 578 67.50 -4.15 9.60
N PHE A 579 66.23 -4.24 9.99
CA PHE A 579 65.12 -3.68 9.23
C PHE A 579 65.23 -2.15 9.06
N GLU A 580 65.54 -1.43 10.14
CA GLU A 580 65.70 0.03 10.12
C GLU A 580 66.78 0.47 9.12
N LYS A 581 67.91 -0.24 9.08
CA LYS A 581 69.00 0.01 8.11
C LYS A 581 68.56 -0.27 6.68
N VAL A 582 67.78 -1.34 6.46
CA VAL A 582 67.28 -1.72 5.13
C VAL A 582 66.27 -0.68 4.64
N VAL A 583 65.29 -0.32 5.45
CA VAL A 583 64.22 0.62 5.08
C VAL A 583 64.74 2.04 4.95
N SER A 584 65.67 2.48 5.81
CA SER A 584 66.27 3.81 5.67
C SER A 584 67.01 3.97 4.35
N LYS A 585 67.76 2.95 3.91
CA LYS A 585 68.43 2.95 2.60
C LYS A 585 67.44 2.89 1.42
N LEU A 586 66.35 2.15 1.58
CA LEU A 586 65.26 2.11 0.61
C LEU A 586 64.61 3.50 0.47
N VAL A 587 64.27 4.15 1.58
CA VAL A 587 63.66 5.49 1.59
C VAL A 587 64.60 6.54 1.00
N GLU A 588 65.90 6.49 1.33
CA GLU A 588 66.92 7.33 0.68
C GLU A 588 66.97 7.09 -0.84
N SER A 589 66.83 5.84 -1.29
CA SER A 589 66.83 5.51 -2.71
C SER A 589 65.56 5.98 -3.43
N LEU A 590 64.40 5.91 -2.76
CA LEU A 590 63.11 6.40 -3.28
C LEU A 590 63.03 7.93 -3.39
N LEU A 591 63.86 8.64 -2.63
CA LEU A 591 63.84 10.11 -2.55
C LEU A 591 64.86 10.80 -3.47
N ARG A 592 65.78 10.05 -4.07
CA ARG A 592 66.69 10.58 -5.10
C ARG A 592 65.97 10.69 -6.44
N GLU A 593 66.17 11.81 -7.15
CA GLU A 593 65.56 12.08 -8.46
C GLU A 593 66.10 11.18 -9.59
N ASP A 594 67.27 10.55 -9.43
CA ASP A 594 67.83 9.66 -10.43
C ASP A 594 67.22 8.26 -10.32
N THR A 595 66.20 8.01 -11.15
CA THR A 595 65.46 6.76 -11.24
C THR A 595 66.29 5.61 -11.82
N LYS A 596 67.47 5.88 -12.38
CA LYS A 596 68.33 4.83 -12.92
C LYS A 596 68.69 3.82 -11.83
N ASN A 597 68.39 2.56 -12.13
CA ASN A 597 68.64 1.39 -11.28
C ASN A 597 67.85 1.40 -9.96
N ILE A 598 66.72 2.13 -9.88
CA ILE A 598 65.88 2.11 -8.68
C ILE A 598 65.24 0.74 -8.47
N ASP A 599 64.91 0.01 -9.53
CA ASP A 599 64.37 -1.36 -9.46
C ASP A 599 65.40 -2.31 -8.85
N GLU A 600 66.65 -2.28 -9.32
CA GLU A 600 67.74 -3.07 -8.74
C GLU A 600 67.99 -2.72 -7.26
N LYS A 601 67.83 -1.45 -6.88
CA LYS A 601 67.96 -1.00 -5.47
C LYS A 601 66.78 -1.49 -4.64
N VAL A 602 65.55 -1.38 -5.14
CA VAL A 602 64.33 -1.86 -4.47
C VAL A 602 64.38 -3.38 -4.29
N GLU A 603 64.73 -4.14 -5.34
CA GLU A 603 64.91 -5.59 -5.26
C GLU A 603 66.01 -6.00 -4.28
N ALA A 604 67.15 -5.29 -4.28
CA ALA A 604 68.24 -5.53 -3.32
C ALA A 604 67.82 -5.30 -1.85
N HIS A 605 66.74 -4.56 -1.61
CA HIS A 605 66.17 -4.34 -0.28
C HIS A 605 65.13 -5.38 0.13
N PHE A 606 64.57 -6.17 -0.81
CA PHE A 606 63.56 -7.21 -0.55
C PHE A 606 64.10 -8.64 -0.77
N THR A 607 65.28 -8.95 -0.24
CA THR A 607 65.84 -10.31 -0.23
C THR A 607 65.02 -11.27 0.67
N ASN A 608 65.14 -12.58 0.48
CA ASN A 608 64.48 -13.58 1.34
C ASN A 608 64.79 -13.36 2.83
N GLU A 609 66.02 -12.95 3.16
CA GLU A 609 66.43 -12.62 4.53
C GLU A 609 65.70 -11.38 5.06
N ASN A 610 65.59 -10.31 4.27
CA ASN A 610 64.88 -9.10 4.67
C ASN A 610 63.36 -9.29 4.77
N ILE A 611 62.78 -10.16 3.94
CA ILE A 611 61.36 -10.52 4.02
C ILE A 611 61.07 -11.24 5.34
N ILE A 612 61.93 -12.18 5.75
CA ILE A 612 61.80 -12.85 7.05
C ILE A 612 61.88 -11.85 8.21
N LEU A 613 62.73 -10.83 8.09
CA LEU A 613 62.82 -9.72 9.08
C LEU A 613 61.53 -8.89 9.11
N ILE A 614 60.98 -8.52 7.95
CA ILE A 614 59.71 -7.80 7.81
C ILE A 614 58.56 -8.61 8.42
N ASP A 615 58.44 -9.89 8.10
CA ASP A 615 57.40 -10.78 8.62
C ASP A 615 57.49 -10.95 10.14
N SER A 616 58.71 -11.05 10.67
CA SER A 616 58.96 -11.16 12.11
C SER A 616 58.52 -9.89 12.85
N ILE A 617 58.81 -8.70 12.30
CA ILE A 617 58.37 -7.42 12.89
C ILE A 617 56.86 -7.24 12.71
N LYS A 618 56.30 -7.59 11.55
CA LYS A 618 54.85 -7.53 11.28
C LYS A 618 54.09 -8.46 12.22
N GLN A 619 54.64 -9.63 12.55
CA GLN A 619 54.08 -10.55 13.53
C GLN A 619 54.14 -9.95 14.94
N PHE A 620 55.29 -9.45 15.38
CA PHE A 620 55.44 -8.77 16.66
C PHE A 620 54.47 -7.58 16.82
N VAL A 621 54.31 -6.74 15.79
CA VAL A 621 53.37 -5.61 15.81
C VAL A 621 51.91 -6.06 15.97
N LYS A 622 51.57 -7.26 15.48
CA LYS A 622 50.23 -7.84 15.63
C LYS A 622 50.00 -8.49 16.98
N THR A 623 51.04 -9.02 17.63
CA THR A 623 50.90 -9.88 18.81
C THR A 623 51.33 -9.22 20.12
N ASP A 624 52.42 -8.46 20.10
CA ASP A 624 53.16 -8.08 21.30
C ASP A 624 53.49 -6.58 21.40
N TYR A 625 53.28 -5.79 20.32
CA TYR A 625 53.50 -4.35 20.34
C TYR A 625 52.36 -3.60 21.06
N GLU A 626 52.70 -2.85 22.10
CA GLU A 626 51.73 -2.15 22.98
C GLU A 626 51.49 -0.69 22.58
N GLY A 627 52.20 -0.18 21.56
CA GLY A 627 52.09 1.20 21.10
C GLY A 627 50.78 1.48 20.34
N ASN A 628 50.30 2.72 20.42
CA ASN A 628 49.04 3.16 19.78
C ASN A 628 49.13 3.29 18.25
N GLN A 629 50.34 3.26 17.67
CA GLN A 629 50.60 3.38 16.23
C GLN A 629 50.56 2.04 15.46
N TRP A 630 50.14 0.94 16.11
CA TRP A 630 50.19 -0.41 15.52
C TRP A 630 49.51 -0.51 14.15
N LYS A 631 48.41 0.21 13.93
CA LYS A 631 47.65 0.16 12.68
C LYS A 631 48.37 0.90 11.54
N GLU A 632 48.97 2.03 11.85
CA GLU A 632 49.77 2.83 10.95
C GLU A 632 51.04 2.07 10.52
N ILE A 633 51.70 1.41 11.48
CA ILE A 633 52.86 0.55 11.23
C ILE A 633 52.48 -0.64 10.34
N LEU A 634 51.33 -1.29 10.57
CA LEU A 634 50.85 -2.36 9.68
C LEU A 634 50.51 -1.87 8.28
N ASN A 635 49.88 -0.69 8.14
CA ASN A 635 49.62 -0.09 6.84
C ASN A 635 50.92 0.23 6.08
N PHE A 636 51.97 0.63 6.79
CA PHE A 636 53.28 0.86 6.20
C PHE A 636 53.90 -0.43 5.65
N PHE A 637 53.80 -1.55 6.39
CA PHE A 637 54.23 -2.85 5.88
C PHE A 637 53.44 -3.28 4.64
N ASP A 638 52.13 -3.02 4.62
CA ASP A 638 51.30 -3.28 3.44
C ASP A 638 51.69 -2.37 2.26
N ASP A 639 52.09 -1.12 2.50
CA ASP A 639 52.60 -0.21 1.47
C ASP A 639 53.97 -0.66 0.92
N LEU A 640 54.86 -1.19 1.78
CA LEU A 640 56.12 -1.80 1.35
C LEU A 640 55.88 -3.07 0.51
N GLU A 641 54.93 -3.91 0.91
CA GLU A 641 54.52 -5.08 0.13
C GLU A 641 53.92 -4.68 -1.22
N LYS A 642 53.10 -3.63 -1.27
CA LYS A 642 52.56 -3.07 -2.52
C LYS A 642 53.64 -2.53 -3.43
N LEU A 643 54.66 -1.87 -2.88
CA LEU A 643 55.79 -1.38 -3.67
C LEU A 643 56.48 -2.55 -4.40
N LYS A 644 56.65 -3.68 -3.72
CA LYS A 644 57.22 -4.90 -4.30
C LYS A 644 56.27 -5.60 -5.29
N ASN A 645 55.02 -5.79 -4.91
CA ASN A 645 54.10 -6.69 -5.63
C ASN A 645 53.34 -6.00 -6.78
N GLU A 646 52.99 -4.72 -6.63
CA GLU A 646 52.20 -3.97 -7.61
C GLU A 646 53.08 -3.10 -8.53
N PHE A 647 54.34 -2.87 -8.15
CA PHE A 647 55.29 -2.05 -8.90
C PHE A 647 56.68 -2.70 -9.07
N PRO A 648 56.78 -3.93 -9.60
CA PRO A 648 58.07 -4.58 -9.84
C PRO A 648 58.95 -3.83 -10.85
N ASP A 649 58.34 -3.13 -11.82
CA ASP A 649 59.03 -2.31 -12.83
C ASP A 649 58.88 -0.80 -12.51
N PHE A 650 59.24 -0.38 -11.30
CA PHE A 650 59.06 0.98 -10.83
C PHE A 650 59.82 2.01 -11.69
N SER A 651 61.06 1.72 -12.10
CA SER A 651 61.86 2.55 -13.02
C SER A 651 61.17 2.68 -14.37
N SER A 652 60.72 1.55 -14.95
CA SER A 652 60.07 1.56 -16.25
C SER A 652 58.78 2.40 -16.24
N LYS A 653 57.99 2.34 -15.16
CA LYS A 653 56.77 3.14 -15.00
C LYS A 653 57.07 4.64 -14.90
N LEU A 654 58.12 5.02 -14.15
CA LEU A 654 58.54 6.42 -14.04
C LEU A 654 59.18 6.95 -15.33
N GLU A 655 59.99 6.15 -16.01
CA GLU A 655 60.59 6.48 -17.31
C GLU A 655 59.51 6.73 -18.35
N LYS A 656 58.57 5.80 -18.52
CA LYS A 656 57.43 5.96 -19.42
C LYS A 656 56.59 7.20 -19.07
N MET A 657 56.28 7.42 -17.79
CA MET A 657 55.61 8.64 -17.36
C MET A 657 56.39 9.90 -17.77
N ASN A 658 57.70 9.95 -17.53
CA ASN A 658 58.54 11.10 -17.86
C ASN A 658 58.65 11.32 -19.38
N GLU A 659 58.70 10.26 -20.19
CA GLU A 659 58.64 10.31 -21.65
C GLU A 659 57.35 10.96 -22.12
N GLU A 660 56.20 10.49 -21.61
CA GLU A 660 54.89 11.05 -22.00
C GLU A 660 54.69 12.49 -21.48
N ILE A 661 55.17 12.81 -20.27
CA ILE A 661 55.19 14.19 -19.76
C ILE A 661 56.07 15.10 -20.61
N SER A 662 57.19 14.59 -21.11
CA SER A 662 58.08 15.36 -21.99
C SER A 662 57.38 15.70 -23.31
N LYS A 663 56.69 14.74 -23.92
CA LYS A 663 55.87 14.97 -25.12
C LYS A 663 54.77 16.01 -24.86
N PHE A 664 54.08 15.91 -23.72
CA PHE A 664 53.08 16.91 -23.31
C PHE A 664 53.70 18.30 -23.16
N THR A 665 54.82 18.41 -22.46
CA THR A 665 55.46 19.69 -22.14
C THR A 665 56.02 20.37 -23.39
N GLU A 666 56.55 19.60 -24.34
CA GLU A 666 57.00 20.09 -25.64
C GLU A 666 55.82 20.62 -26.48
N TRP A 667 54.74 19.87 -26.54
CA TRP A 667 53.51 20.32 -27.21
C TRP A 667 52.88 21.55 -26.54
N GLU A 668 52.85 21.61 -25.20
CA GLU A 668 52.30 22.75 -24.45
C GLU A 668 53.09 24.04 -24.75
N LYS A 669 54.42 23.94 -24.95
CA LYS A 669 55.25 25.08 -25.41
C LYS A 669 54.88 25.55 -26.81
N ILE A 670 54.65 24.65 -27.75
CA ILE A 670 54.24 24.98 -29.14
C ILE A 670 52.88 25.67 -29.12
N LYS A 671 51.92 25.11 -28.38
CA LYS A 671 50.58 25.68 -28.20
C LYS A 671 50.64 27.11 -27.62
N ASN A 672 51.43 27.32 -26.58
CA ASN A 672 51.59 28.65 -25.95
C ASN A 672 52.35 29.65 -26.85
N ALA A 673 53.20 29.18 -27.77
CA ALA A 673 53.86 30.03 -28.75
C ALA A 673 52.87 30.57 -29.81
N GLU A 674 51.95 29.73 -30.30
CA GLU A 674 50.89 30.17 -31.21
C GLU A 674 49.88 31.13 -30.55
N ASP A 675 49.56 30.92 -29.27
CA ASP A 675 48.70 31.84 -28.50
C ASP A 675 49.34 33.23 -28.28
N ASN A 676 50.68 33.32 -28.29
CA ASN A 676 51.44 34.56 -28.16
C ASN A 676 51.54 35.36 -29.48
N ASP A 677 51.47 34.70 -30.64
CA ASP A 677 51.50 35.38 -31.94
C ASP A 677 50.17 36.08 -32.29
N GLN A 678 49.06 35.74 -31.61
CA GLN A 678 47.75 36.38 -31.80
C GLN A 678 47.37 37.43 -30.75
N LYS A 679 48.05 37.48 -29.59
CA LYS A 679 47.77 38.49 -28.58
C LYS A 679 48.69 39.69 -28.76
N LYS A 680 48.13 40.80 -29.29
CA LYS A 680 48.76 42.13 -29.12
C LYS A 680 49.12 42.29 -27.64
N PRO A 681 50.33 42.80 -27.32
CA PRO A 681 50.72 42.98 -25.93
C PRO A 681 49.66 43.81 -25.22
N PHE A 682 49.31 43.41 -23.98
CA PHE A 682 48.55 44.27 -23.10
C PHE A 682 49.40 45.53 -22.86
N VAL A 683 49.03 46.62 -23.53
CA VAL A 683 49.63 47.93 -23.27
C VAL A 683 48.93 48.48 -22.04
N ASP A 684 49.63 48.47 -20.91
CA ASP A 684 49.22 49.26 -19.76
C ASP A 684 49.40 50.76 -20.12
N CYS A 685 48.31 51.41 -20.54
CA CYS A 685 48.32 52.85 -20.83
C CYS A 685 48.55 53.70 -19.54
N SER A 686 48.69 53.11 -18.34
CA SER A 686 49.04 53.85 -17.13
C SER A 686 50.55 54.16 -17.01
N GLN A 687 51.41 53.47 -17.78
CA GLN A 687 52.87 53.62 -17.66
C GLN A 687 53.62 53.99 -18.95
N SER A 688 52.93 54.29 -20.06
CA SER A 688 53.61 54.72 -21.29
C SER A 688 53.23 56.15 -21.69
N HIS A 689 54.23 56.99 -21.94
CA HIS A 689 54.09 58.35 -22.51
C HIS A 689 53.71 58.34 -24.00
N LEU A 690 53.09 57.27 -24.50
CA LEU A 690 52.66 57.12 -25.89
C LEU A 690 51.14 57.31 -25.95
N ASN A 691 50.70 58.33 -26.69
CA ASN A 691 49.31 58.74 -26.88
C ASN A 691 48.35 57.58 -27.20
N CYS A 692 47.68 57.01 -26.18
CA CYS A 692 46.49 56.18 -26.33
C CYS A 692 45.28 57.11 -26.62
N ASN A 693 45.08 57.51 -27.87
CA ASN A 693 44.09 58.54 -28.27
C ASN A 693 42.67 57.99 -28.53
N ASN A 694 42.23 56.99 -27.78
CA ASN A 694 40.87 56.45 -27.90
C ASN A 694 40.10 56.66 -26.58
N GLN A 695 39.19 57.64 -26.58
CA GLN A 695 38.19 57.77 -25.52
C GLN A 695 37.34 56.51 -25.44
N VAL A 696 37.44 55.78 -24.32
CA VAL A 696 36.48 54.73 -23.98
C VAL A 696 35.23 55.42 -23.43
N THR A 697 34.18 55.52 -24.23
CA THR A 697 32.84 55.88 -23.73
C THR A 697 32.19 54.66 -23.09
N LEU A 698 31.88 54.75 -21.79
CA LEU A 698 31.01 53.80 -21.10
C LEU A 698 29.62 53.78 -21.78
N PRO A 699 28.95 52.62 -21.88
CA PRO A 699 27.56 52.58 -22.33
C PRO A 699 26.68 53.37 -21.34
N ALA A 700 25.80 54.22 -21.88
CA ALA A 700 24.88 55.01 -21.08
C ALA A 700 23.99 54.08 -20.23
N ALA A 701 24.00 54.28 -18.91
CA ALA A 701 23.11 53.59 -18.01
C ALA A 701 21.67 54.02 -18.27
N GLY A 702 20.83 53.10 -18.73
CA GLY A 702 19.38 53.28 -18.74
C GLY A 702 18.85 53.31 -17.29
N PRO A 703 17.82 54.14 -16.99
CA PRO A 703 17.39 54.41 -15.62
C PRO A 703 16.81 53.23 -14.82
N ASP A 704 16.62 52.04 -15.41
CA ASP A 704 15.85 50.95 -14.79
C ASP A 704 16.58 49.58 -14.64
N ALA A 705 17.92 49.53 -14.69
CA ALA A 705 18.66 48.28 -14.43
C ALA A 705 19.18 48.20 -12.97
N PRO A 706 18.73 47.24 -12.13
CA PRO A 706 19.24 47.11 -10.77
C PRO A 706 20.65 46.49 -10.77
N VAL A 707 21.59 47.22 -10.15
CA VAL A 707 22.98 46.81 -9.92
C VAL A 707 23.01 45.60 -8.99
N LYS A 708 23.36 44.42 -9.51
CA LYS A 708 23.76 43.29 -8.64
C LYS A 708 25.12 43.62 -8.03
N LYS A 709 25.16 43.80 -6.71
CA LYS A 709 26.40 43.84 -5.93
C LYS A 709 27.22 42.58 -6.19
N PHE A 710 28.45 42.76 -6.64
CA PHE A 710 29.51 41.79 -6.43
C PHE A 710 30.09 42.06 -5.04
N GLU A 711 30.05 41.06 -4.15
CA GLU A 711 30.87 41.07 -2.93
C GLU A 711 32.18 40.33 -3.24
N LEU A 712 33.28 40.93 -2.79
CA LEU A 712 34.67 40.53 -3.00
C LEU A 712 35.05 39.28 -2.21
#